data_AF-A0A0G4KK31-F1
#
_entry.id   AF-A0A0G4KK31-F1
#
_cell.length_a   1.000
_cell.length_b   1.000
_cell.length_c   1.000
_cell.angle_alpha   90.00
_cell.angle_beta   90.00
_cell.angle_gamma   90.00
#
_symmetry.space_group_name_H-M   'P 1'
#
loop_
_entity.id
_entity.type
_entity.pdbx_description
1 polymer ?
#
loop_
_entity_poly.entity_id
_entity_poly.type
_entity_poly.pdbx_seq_one_letter_code
_entity_poly.pdbx_strand_id
1 'polypeptide(L)'
;MSTQRNGTSNGANGAYATPTSKRFSDIPSAIDVPVHGEAEDEAVEIDLEALFDDPTEVCTLLENERAARTYWMTVALAYAKQKNIDHAIEMLVRGGNSMRDNTPREKLSLIGCLCWMYLWKVREAPRLPPDGVPASEAKTKEHYLQLATSTLNDASRINPAFPPLFLARGVLQLLRASLQIPKATGLGKLDNEKADLLRAALKAFEDAIREDDDAEVTRRQQSKRARRGRVVESDEEDEEEGDEGAAAGHGSGDDDVAAAKADTSMADAEDDDEASSTCSCPSSAPPALTPPSQLLSSSSSSSSSSSSMKLILDLVINHTSDQHAWFKESRASRDNPKRDWYIWRPARYDADGTRRPPTNWRSYFNGSAWQWDEHTQEYYLHLFATQQPDLNWENDAVREALHESAMRFWLRRGVDGFRVDTVNMYSKGVELRDAPVVDPNNYEQPAWCMYANGPRMHEFLRAMNTQVLDAYDAMTVGELPHTPDPAHVRRYIGAGDRQLNMVFQFDIVDLGQGAEHKYAWRPWALPDLKALVAKWQQFIDGTDAWTTVFCENHDQGRSVSRLGSDDPRWRAVSAKMLALMLCSLTGTLFVYQGQEIGMTNVPADWPIDEYQDIEALNYYRALEARPGTTDAEKRYAMESINLLGRDNARIPMQWDDAPHAGFTDADGAKPWMRVHDLYPEINVAKQEREPDSVLHFWRALLRLRKHHRDLLIHGAFAVHDDANAHTFVFSKTHGDRTAVVALNFTAEDRPVTLPAVKGLRAEVGNYDDVRARDEADVGGGGARVLRPWEGRLYLQ
;
A
#
# COMPACT_ATOMS: atom_id res chain seq x y z
N MET A 1 -19.56 11.88 33.89
CA MET A 1 -18.36 11.36 34.59
C MET A 1 -18.37 9.84 34.48
N SER A 2 -17.18 9.24 34.35
CA SER A 2 -16.88 7.80 34.31
C SER A 2 -17.16 7.06 33.00
N THR A 3 -16.11 7.05 32.17
CA THR A 3 -15.89 6.20 31.00
C THR A 3 -15.64 4.74 31.38
N GLN A 4 -16.33 3.83 30.68
CA GLN A 4 -16.15 2.38 30.74
C GLN A 4 -14.98 1.93 29.85
N ARG A 5 -14.24 0.94 30.36
CA ARG A 5 -13.19 0.16 29.68
C ARG A 5 -13.83 -0.96 28.85
N ASN A 6 -13.27 -1.27 27.68
CA ASN A 6 -13.56 -2.50 26.93
C ASN A 6 -12.35 -3.46 26.93
N GLY A 7 -12.65 -4.74 27.15
CA GLY A 7 -11.74 -5.86 27.20
C GLY A 7 -11.61 -6.65 25.89
N THR A 8 -10.67 -7.60 25.96
CA THR A 8 -10.18 -8.65 25.05
C THR A 8 -11.25 -9.75 24.80
N SER A 9 -11.18 -10.77 23.92
CA SER A 9 -10.14 -11.48 23.14
C SER A 9 -10.85 -12.55 22.27
N ASN A 10 -10.22 -12.98 21.16
CA ASN A 10 -10.55 -14.22 20.40
C ASN A 10 -9.85 -15.44 21.00
N GLY A 11 -10.32 -16.66 20.68
CA GLY A 11 -9.54 -17.89 20.82
C GLY A 11 -10.13 -19.11 20.09
N ALA A 12 -9.27 -19.90 19.42
CA ALA A 12 -9.10 -21.35 19.62
C ALA A 12 -8.10 -21.97 18.59
N ASN A 13 -7.28 -22.92 19.08
CA ASN A 13 -6.00 -23.44 18.55
C ASN A 13 -6.07 -24.67 17.61
N GLY A 14 -4.94 -24.99 16.95
CA GLY A 14 -4.52 -26.34 16.53
C GLY A 14 -2.99 -26.42 16.28
N ALA A 15 -2.31 -27.38 16.90
CA ALA A 15 -0.85 -27.44 17.13
C ALA A 15 -0.01 -28.18 16.06
N TYR A 16 1.27 -27.79 15.88
CA TYR A 16 2.51 -28.62 15.98
C TYR A 16 3.78 -27.76 15.81
N ALA A 17 4.88 -28.17 16.45
CA ALA A 17 6.02 -27.36 16.86
C ALA A 17 7.09 -27.08 15.78
N THR A 18 7.72 -25.90 15.87
CA THR A 18 9.06 -25.57 15.33
C THR A 18 9.64 -24.39 16.15
N PRO A 19 10.97 -24.26 16.31
CA PRO A 19 11.59 -23.56 17.42
C PRO A 19 11.37 -22.04 17.34
N THR A 20 10.73 -21.46 18.37
CA THR A 20 10.38 -20.04 18.43
C THR A 20 11.50 -19.21 19.07
N SER A 21 11.96 -18.23 18.30
CA SER A 21 12.75 -17.10 18.79
C SER A 21 11.95 -16.32 19.84
N LYS A 22 12.51 -16.19 21.05
CA LYS A 22 11.88 -15.56 22.23
C LYS A 22 11.72 -14.05 22.01
N ARG A 23 10.50 -13.59 21.71
CA ARG A 23 10.14 -12.16 21.74
C ARG A 23 9.46 -11.82 23.07
N PHE A 24 9.38 -10.52 23.38
CA PHE A 24 8.76 -9.95 24.60
C PHE A 24 7.31 -10.43 24.87
N SER A 25 6.64 -11.04 23.89
CA SER A 25 5.31 -11.64 24.01
C SER A 25 5.28 -12.95 24.81
N ASP A 26 6.41 -13.65 24.91
CA ASP A 26 6.46 -15.07 25.31
C ASP A 26 6.93 -15.23 26.77
N ILE A 27 6.41 -14.41 27.66
CA ILE A 27 6.58 -14.59 29.11
C ILE A 27 5.70 -15.77 29.52
N PRO A 28 6.24 -16.83 30.15
CA PRO A 28 5.45 -17.98 30.58
C PRO A 28 4.39 -17.56 31.61
N SER A 29 3.33 -18.35 31.74
CA SER A 29 2.27 -18.09 32.72
C SER A 29 2.75 -18.33 34.16
N ALA A 30 3.72 -19.22 34.37
CA ALA A 30 4.35 -19.47 35.66
C ALA A 30 5.84 -19.86 35.49
N ILE A 31 6.61 -19.78 36.57
CA ILE A 31 8.00 -20.25 36.65
C ILE A 31 8.23 -21.02 37.96
N ASP A 32 9.03 -22.09 37.89
CA ASP A 32 9.48 -22.82 39.09
C ASP A 32 10.86 -22.33 39.51
N VAL A 33 10.97 -21.78 40.72
CA VAL A 33 12.23 -21.34 41.32
C VAL A 33 12.75 -22.45 42.23
N PRO A 34 13.94 -23.04 41.96
CA PRO A 34 14.52 -24.07 42.81
C PRO A 34 14.81 -23.54 44.23
N VAL A 35 14.56 -24.36 45.25
CA VAL A 35 14.84 -24.06 46.66
C VAL A 35 16.07 -24.84 47.13
N HIS A 36 17.00 -24.17 47.80
CA HIS A 36 18.17 -24.79 48.39
C HIS A 36 17.83 -25.40 49.79
N GLY A 37 17.35 -26.65 49.80
CA GLY A 37 17.05 -27.45 51.01
C GLY A 37 17.78 -28.81 51.05
N GLU A 38 17.57 -29.60 52.13
CA GLU A 38 18.20 -30.92 52.33
C GLU A 38 17.68 -32.02 51.35
N ALA A 39 16.66 -31.73 50.54
CA ALA A 39 16.14 -32.61 49.49
C ALA A 39 16.32 -31.95 48.11
N GLU A 40 16.91 -32.68 47.15
CA GLU A 40 17.38 -32.13 45.86
C GLU A 40 16.27 -31.74 44.84
N ASP A 41 14.98 -31.76 45.19
CA ASP A 41 13.86 -31.62 44.23
C ASP A 41 12.74 -30.63 44.63
N GLU A 42 12.95 -29.70 45.57
CA GLU A 42 11.92 -28.71 45.94
C GLU A 42 12.02 -27.42 45.10
N ALA A 43 10.89 -26.96 44.55
CA ALA A 43 10.77 -25.69 43.81
C ALA A 43 9.50 -24.93 44.20
N VAL A 44 9.56 -23.60 44.19
CA VAL A 44 8.42 -22.70 44.41
C VAL A 44 7.92 -22.19 43.06
N GLU A 45 6.68 -22.52 42.72
CA GLU A 45 6.00 -21.99 41.54
C GLU A 45 5.56 -20.54 41.79
N ILE A 46 5.87 -19.65 40.85
CA ILE A 46 5.43 -18.26 40.82
C ILE A 46 4.51 -18.07 39.61
N ASP A 47 3.25 -17.73 39.87
CA ASP A 47 2.29 -17.31 38.84
C ASP A 47 2.64 -15.90 38.34
N LEU A 48 2.94 -15.79 37.04
CA LEU A 48 3.34 -14.54 36.38
C LEU A 48 2.14 -13.79 35.76
N GLU A 49 0.95 -14.38 35.75
CA GLU A 49 -0.31 -13.73 35.36
C GLU A 49 -1.02 -13.10 36.56
N ALA A 50 -0.81 -13.63 37.77
CA ALA A 50 -1.36 -13.12 39.03
C ALA A 50 -0.26 -12.74 40.05
N LEU A 51 0.61 -11.80 39.66
CA LEU A 51 1.67 -11.30 40.52
C LEU A 51 1.14 -10.46 41.69
N PHE A 52 1.84 -10.51 42.82
CA PHE A 52 1.54 -9.70 44.00
C PHE A 52 1.66 -8.20 43.71
N ASP A 53 0.83 -7.39 44.38
CA ASP A 53 0.88 -5.93 44.27
C ASP A 53 2.18 -5.34 44.86
N ASP A 54 2.79 -6.02 45.84
CA ASP A 54 4.10 -5.70 46.42
C ASP A 54 5.09 -6.81 46.06
N PRO A 55 6.19 -6.50 45.34
CA PRO A 55 7.10 -7.52 44.86
C PRO A 55 8.15 -7.93 45.91
N THR A 56 8.08 -7.40 47.14
CA THR A 56 9.03 -7.65 48.24
C THR A 56 9.16 -9.14 48.57
N GLU A 57 8.05 -9.87 48.67
CA GLU A 57 8.08 -11.30 49.00
C GLU A 57 8.78 -12.13 47.93
N VAL A 58 8.47 -11.86 46.66
CA VAL A 58 9.11 -12.50 45.50
C VAL A 58 10.60 -12.15 45.46
N CYS A 59 10.96 -10.90 45.75
CA CYS A 59 12.36 -10.49 45.88
C CYS A 59 13.12 -11.27 46.94
N THR A 60 12.55 -11.36 48.15
CA THR A 60 13.18 -12.04 49.28
C THR A 60 13.33 -13.53 49.01
N LEU A 61 12.34 -14.16 48.36
CA LEU A 61 12.46 -15.53 47.87
C LEU A 61 13.65 -15.67 46.91
N LEU A 62 13.69 -14.87 45.84
CA LEU A 62 14.77 -14.94 44.85
C LEU A 62 16.16 -14.62 45.44
N GLU A 63 16.24 -13.77 46.46
CA GLU A 63 17.47 -13.46 47.21
C GLU A 63 17.94 -14.64 48.06
N ASN A 64 17.04 -15.24 48.85
CA ASN A 64 17.34 -16.37 49.71
C ASN A 64 17.81 -17.58 48.90
N GLU A 65 17.14 -17.84 47.77
CA GLU A 65 17.45 -18.97 46.88
C GLU A 65 18.59 -18.70 45.89
N ARG A 66 19.25 -17.53 45.97
CA ARG A 66 20.34 -17.14 45.05
C ARG A 66 19.95 -17.33 43.58
N ALA A 67 18.72 -16.99 43.23
CA ALA A 67 18.13 -17.31 41.93
C ALA A 67 18.92 -16.71 40.76
N ALA A 68 19.03 -17.49 39.68
CA ALA A 68 19.71 -17.06 38.45
C ALA A 68 19.08 -15.80 37.83
N ARG A 69 19.87 -15.01 37.10
CA ARG A 69 19.44 -13.76 36.45
C ARG A 69 18.17 -13.89 35.59
N THR A 70 17.93 -15.06 35.01
CA THR A 70 16.78 -15.33 34.15
C THR A 70 15.47 -15.25 34.93
N TYR A 71 15.42 -15.68 36.20
CA TYR A 71 14.23 -15.57 37.04
C TYR A 71 13.91 -14.11 37.35
N TRP A 72 14.91 -13.36 37.81
CA TRP A 72 14.82 -11.91 38.04
C TRP A 72 14.31 -11.14 36.81
N MET A 73 14.87 -11.43 35.63
CA MET A 73 14.43 -10.78 34.39
C MET A 73 13.02 -11.20 33.97
N THR A 74 12.65 -12.47 34.13
CA THR A 74 11.34 -12.98 33.71
C THR A 74 10.23 -12.38 34.57
N VAL A 75 10.39 -12.35 35.89
CA VAL A 75 9.45 -11.72 36.82
C VAL A 75 9.35 -10.21 36.56
N ALA A 76 10.48 -9.52 36.35
CA ALA A 76 10.47 -8.10 36.02
C ALA A 76 9.71 -7.79 34.72
N LEU A 77 9.91 -8.61 33.68
CA LEU A 77 9.19 -8.47 32.41
C LEU A 77 7.70 -8.77 32.58
N ALA A 78 7.32 -9.71 33.46
CA ALA A 78 5.93 -10.00 33.78
C ALA A 78 5.23 -8.80 34.46
N TYR A 79 5.87 -8.19 35.47
CA TYR A 79 5.40 -6.92 36.06
C TYR A 79 5.28 -5.82 34.99
N ALA A 80 6.26 -5.71 34.08
CA ALA A 80 6.21 -4.72 33.01
C ALA A 80 5.04 -4.95 32.03
N LYS A 81 4.77 -6.21 31.66
CA LYS A 81 3.63 -6.61 30.81
C LYS A 81 2.29 -6.24 31.44
N GLN A 82 2.20 -6.32 32.76
CA GLN A 82 1.03 -5.89 33.55
C GLN A 82 0.98 -4.37 33.83
N LYS A 83 1.88 -3.58 33.22
CA LYS A 83 2.02 -2.11 33.38
C LYS A 83 2.49 -1.66 34.77
N ASN A 84 3.04 -2.56 35.58
CA ASN A 84 3.63 -2.28 36.88
C ASN A 84 5.15 -2.03 36.75
N ILE A 85 5.53 -0.96 36.05
CA ILE A 85 6.93 -0.69 35.70
C ILE A 85 7.80 -0.39 36.93
N ASP A 86 7.25 0.26 37.97
CA ASP A 86 8.02 0.57 39.18
C ASP A 86 8.42 -0.71 39.94
N HIS A 87 7.55 -1.73 39.99
CA HIS A 87 7.87 -3.05 40.55
C HIS A 87 8.89 -3.80 39.68
N ALA A 88 8.78 -3.69 38.35
CA ALA A 88 9.79 -4.25 37.44
C ALA A 88 11.19 -3.62 37.68
N ILE A 89 11.26 -2.30 37.90
CA ILE A 89 12.49 -1.59 38.24
C ILE A 89 13.05 -2.10 39.57
N GLU A 90 12.21 -2.22 40.60
CA GLU A 90 12.62 -2.73 41.90
C GLU A 90 13.22 -4.14 41.81
N MET A 91 12.59 -5.03 41.04
CA MET A 91 13.09 -6.40 40.82
C MET A 91 14.48 -6.40 40.20
N LEU A 92 14.69 -5.58 39.18
CA LEU A 92 15.97 -5.51 38.48
C LEU A 92 17.07 -4.89 39.35
N VAL A 93 16.72 -3.90 40.20
CA VAL A 93 17.66 -3.28 41.14
C VAL A 93 18.06 -4.26 42.24
N ARG A 94 17.11 -4.94 42.87
CA ARG A 94 17.39 -5.93 43.92
C ARG A 94 18.15 -7.14 43.37
N GLY A 95 17.75 -7.64 42.19
CA GLY A 95 18.49 -8.69 41.48
C GLY A 95 19.93 -8.28 41.16
N GLY A 96 20.15 -7.05 40.67
CA GLY A 96 21.49 -6.53 40.44
C GLY A 96 22.37 -6.49 41.70
N ASN A 97 21.76 -6.18 42.85
CA ASN A 97 22.43 -6.10 44.15
C ASN A 97 22.66 -7.46 44.82
N SER A 98 21.80 -8.46 44.56
CA SER A 98 21.95 -9.82 45.11
C SER A 98 23.05 -10.61 44.40
N MET A 99 23.31 -10.32 43.13
CA MET A 99 24.31 -11.00 42.30
C MET A 99 25.75 -10.48 42.48
N ARG A 100 26.16 -10.08 43.69
CA ARG A 100 27.47 -9.43 43.94
C ARG A 100 28.67 -10.27 43.47
N ASP A 101 28.59 -11.60 43.54
CA ASP A 101 29.68 -12.53 43.20
C ASP A 101 29.67 -13.04 41.74
N ASN A 102 28.70 -12.62 40.91
CA ASN A 102 28.54 -13.11 39.54
C ASN A 102 29.43 -12.40 38.50
N THR A 103 29.63 -13.06 37.36
CA THR A 103 30.46 -12.56 36.27
C THR A 103 29.92 -11.21 35.73
N PRO A 104 30.79 -10.27 35.33
CA PRO A 104 30.36 -8.98 34.78
C PRO A 104 29.33 -9.11 33.63
N ARG A 105 29.45 -10.18 32.84
CA ARG A 105 28.55 -10.50 31.71
C ARG A 105 27.10 -10.80 32.13
N GLU A 106 26.89 -11.32 33.33
CA GLU A 106 25.56 -11.66 33.84
C GLU A 106 24.80 -10.42 34.32
N LYS A 107 25.52 -9.49 34.96
CA LYS A 107 24.99 -8.19 35.38
C LYS A 107 24.56 -7.34 34.18
N LEU A 108 25.26 -7.46 33.04
CA LEU A 108 25.00 -6.69 31.84
C LEU A 108 23.57 -6.84 31.28
N SER A 109 22.98 -8.04 31.35
CA SER A 109 21.62 -8.27 30.84
C SER A 109 20.55 -7.61 31.72
N LEU A 110 20.75 -7.62 33.04
CA LEU A 110 19.86 -6.97 34.01
C LEU A 110 19.96 -5.46 33.91
N ILE A 111 21.18 -4.92 33.83
CA ILE A 111 21.42 -3.49 33.65
C ILE A 111 20.82 -3.01 32.31
N GLY A 112 20.95 -3.81 31.25
CA GLY A 112 20.29 -3.55 29.97
C GLY A 112 18.76 -3.50 30.11
N CYS A 113 18.16 -4.49 30.76
CA CYS A 113 16.71 -4.51 31.02
C CYS A 113 16.25 -3.32 31.87
N LEU A 114 17.01 -2.97 32.91
CA LEU A 114 16.74 -1.84 33.79
C LEU A 114 16.79 -0.51 33.03
N CYS A 115 17.75 -0.35 32.11
CA CYS A 115 17.83 0.81 31.23
C CYS A 115 16.53 0.96 30.40
N TRP A 116 16.03 -0.14 29.84
CA TRP A 116 14.76 -0.14 29.11
C TRP A 116 13.56 0.23 29.99
N MET A 117 13.51 -0.23 31.24
CA MET A 117 12.45 0.18 32.18
C MET A 117 12.50 1.69 32.48
N TYR A 118 13.69 2.27 32.66
CA TYR A 118 13.82 3.72 32.82
C TYR A 118 13.41 4.48 31.56
N LEU A 119 13.81 4.03 30.37
CA LEU A 119 13.38 4.64 29.10
C LEU A 119 11.85 4.55 28.91
N TRP A 120 11.22 3.48 29.39
CA TRP A 120 9.76 3.37 29.46
C TRP A 120 9.18 4.44 30.39
N LYS A 121 9.69 4.58 31.62
CA LYS A 121 9.23 5.62 32.57
C LYS A 121 9.41 7.04 32.04
N VAL A 122 10.43 7.34 31.21
CA VAL A 122 10.56 8.64 30.53
C VAL A 122 9.34 8.94 29.64
N ARG A 123 8.69 7.93 29.06
CA ARG A 123 7.48 8.14 28.24
C ARG A 123 6.28 8.54 29.11
N GLU A 124 6.13 7.90 30.27
CA GLU A 124 4.98 8.07 31.18
C GLU A 124 5.12 9.24 32.16
N ALA A 125 6.33 9.59 32.57
CA ALA A 125 6.58 10.60 33.59
C ALA A 125 6.15 12.01 33.15
N PRO A 126 5.76 12.89 34.09
CA PRO A 126 5.42 14.27 33.76
C PRO A 126 6.66 15.08 33.35
N ARG A 127 6.49 16.04 32.44
CA ARG A 127 7.60 16.91 31.96
C ARG A 127 8.04 17.91 33.03
N LEU A 128 7.10 18.41 33.82
CA LEU A 128 7.34 19.33 34.94
C LEU A 128 6.87 18.65 36.24
N PRO A 129 7.44 19.02 37.40
CA PRO A 129 6.92 18.59 38.70
C PRO A 129 5.41 18.89 38.81
N PRO A 130 4.58 17.95 39.28
CA PRO A 130 3.18 18.22 39.61
C PRO A 130 3.04 19.32 40.68
N ASP A 131 1.96 20.10 40.62
CA ASP A 131 1.71 21.18 41.57
C ASP A 131 1.71 20.68 43.02
N GLY A 132 2.52 21.32 43.87
CA GLY A 132 2.66 20.97 45.29
C GLY A 132 3.70 19.90 45.63
N VAL A 133 4.37 19.30 44.63
CA VAL A 133 5.48 18.37 44.84
C VAL A 133 6.82 19.11 44.69
N PRO A 134 7.73 19.05 45.67
CA PRO A 134 9.07 19.63 45.53
C PRO A 134 9.79 19.07 44.29
N ALA A 135 10.50 19.92 43.55
CA ALA A 135 11.24 19.49 42.35
C ALA A 135 12.28 18.40 42.64
N SER A 136 12.78 18.31 43.87
CA SER A 136 13.69 17.25 44.36
C SER A 136 13.02 15.90 44.56
N GLU A 137 11.69 15.86 44.73
CA GLU A 137 10.90 14.65 44.97
C GLU A 137 10.11 14.21 43.72
N ALA A 138 9.97 15.09 42.74
CA ALA A 138 9.25 14.81 41.50
C ALA A 138 10.06 13.91 40.55
N LYS A 139 9.58 12.69 40.31
CA LYS A 139 10.10 11.76 39.30
C LYS A 139 9.69 12.19 37.88
N THR A 140 10.28 13.29 37.40
CA THR A 140 10.02 13.85 36.06
C THR A 140 10.67 13.05 34.93
N LYS A 141 10.37 13.39 33.68
CA LYS A 141 11.08 12.83 32.51
C LYS A 141 12.60 12.99 32.62
N GLU A 142 13.08 14.12 33.12
CA GLU A 142 14.51 14.39 33.30
C GLU A 142 15.14 13.46 34.35
N HIS A 143 14.44 13.21 35.46
CA HIS A 143 14.88 12.26 36.47
C HIS A 143 15.13 10.86 35.88
N TYR A 144 14.16 10.33 35.13
CA TYR A 144 14.31 9.00 34.51
C TYR A 144 15.33 8.98 33.36
N LEU A 145 15.52 10.10 32.65
CA LEU A 145 16.60 10.22 31.66
C LEU A 145 17.98 10.14 32.32
N GLN A 146 18.16 10.76 33.48
CA GLN A 146 19.42 10.69 34.23
C GLN A 146 19.69 9.26 34.72
N LEU A 147 18.68 8.57 35.25
CA LEU A 147 18.78 7.17 35.64
C LEU A 147 19.11 6.26 34.45
N ALA A 148 18.43 6.42 33.30
CA ALA A 148 18.73 5.67 32.08
C ALA A 148 20.17 5.94 31.59
N THR A 149 20.63 7.18 31.67
CA THR A 149 22.00 7.58 31.29
C THR A 149 23.04 6.93 32.19
N SER A 150 22.85 6.98 33.51
CA SER A 150 23.74 6.34 34.47
C SER A 150 23.83 4.83 34.22
N THR A 151 22.67 4.20 34.05
CA THR A 151 22.56 2.75 33.81
C THR A 151 23.27 2.35 32.50
N LEU A 152 23.13 3.16 31.45
CA LEU A 152 23.79 2.94 30.17
C LEU A 152 25.33 3.09 30.28
N ASN A 153 25.80 4.06 31.06
CA ASN A 153 27.23 4.25 31.31
C ASN A 153 27.81 3.06 32.09
N ASP A 154 27.08 2.56 33.08
CA ASP A 154 27.48 1.40 33.88
C ASP A 154 27.57 0.14 33.01
N ALA A 155 26.58 -0.09 32.14
CA ALA A 155 26.63 -1.19 31.17
C ALA A 155 27.79 -1.05 30.18
N SER A 156 28.06 0.17 29.70
CA SER A 156 29.14 0.45 28.75
C SER A 156 30.53 0.19 29.35
N ARG A 157 30.70 0.36 30.67
CA ARG A 157 31.95 0.01 31.37
C ARG A 157 32.18 -1.50 31.45
N ILE A 158 31.12 -2.30 31.39
CA ILE A 158 31.20 -3.76 31.40
C ILE A 158 31.49 -4.28 29.99
N ASN A 159 30.68 -3.89 29.01
CA ASN A 159 30.90 -4.24 27.61
C ASN A 159 30.36 -3.12 26.70
N PRO A 160 31.24 -2.30 26.10
CA PRO A 160 30.81 -1.21 25.22
C PRO A 160 30.23 -1.71 23.88
N ALA A 161 30.53 -2.94 23.48
CA ALA A 161 30.07 -3.56 22.23
C ALA A 161 28.81 -4.42 22.43
N PHE A 162 28.07 -4.25 23.53
CA PHE A 162 26.84 -5.01 23.76
C PHE A 162 25.68 -4.44 22.91
N PRO A 163 25.14 -5.18 21.92
CA PRO A 163 24.20 -4.63 20.94
C PRO A 163 22.98 -3.90 21.54
N PRO A 164 22.34 -4.40 22.61
CA PRO A 164 21.23 -3.69 23.26
C PRO A 164 21.56 -2.29 23.80
N LEU A 165 22.85 -1.97 24.05
CA LEU A 165 23.26 -0.64 24.50
C LEU A 165 23.20 0.39 23.39
N PHE A 166 23.50 -0.01 22.16
CA PHE A 166 23.41 0.89 21.00
C PHE A 166 21.95 1.29 20.75
N LEU A 167 21.03 0.32 20.82
CA LEU A 167 19.59 0.59 20.74
C LEU A 167 19.10 1.49 21.88
N ALA A 168 19.45 1.17 23.13
CA ALA A 168 19.07 1.99 24.28
C ALA A 168 19.65 3.41 24.20
N ARG A 169 20.89 3.56 23.70
CA ARG A 169 21.54 4.86 23.47
C ARG A 169 20.81 5.67 22.40
N GLY A 170 20.43 5.05 21.28
CA GLY A 170 19.67 5.71 20.23
C GLY A 170 18.33 6.24 20.75
N VAL A 171 17.57 5.41 21.47
CA VAL A 171 16.29 5.79 22.09
C VAL A 171 16.47 6.92 23.13
N LEU A 172 17.52 6.84 23.97
CA LEU A 172 17.84 7.89 24.93
C LEU A 172 18.06 9.25 24.24
N GLN A 173 18.80 9.28 23.13
CA GLN A 173 19.06 10.53 22.39
C GLN A 173 17.79 11.07 21.71
N LEU A 174 16.93 10.20 21.17
CA LEU A 174 15.63 10.60 20.63
C LEU A 174 14.74 11.24 21.71
N LEU A 175 14.67 10.63 22.89
CA LEU A 175 13.90 11.16 24.00
C LEU A 175 14.45 12.50 24.47
N ARG A 176 15.77 12.68 24.58
CA ARG A 176 16.40 13.98 24.86
C ARG A 176 16.07 15.03 23.80
N ALA A 177 16.16 14.68 22.51
CA ALA A 177 15.82 15.57 21.41
C ALA A 177 14.33 16.00 21.45
N SER A 178 13.45 15.14 21.94
CA SER A 178 12.02 15.44 22.10
C SER A 178 11.72 16.43 23.24
N LEU A 179 12.60 16.49 24.25
CA LEU A 179 12.45 17.40 25.39
C LEU A 179 13.05 18.78 25.16
N GLN A 180 13.82 18.97 24.07
CA GLN A 180 14.31 20.28 23.68
C GLN A 180 13.14 21.19 23.31
N ILE A 181 13.05 22.33 23.98
CA ILE A 181 12.08 23.38 23.66
C ILE A 181 12.57 24.07 22.39
N PRO A 182 11.72 24.27 21.36
CA PRO A 182 12.11 25.02 20.17
C PRO A 182 12.59 26.41 20.60
N LYS A 183 13.90 26.66 20.52
CA LYS A 183 14.43 28.02 20.64
C LYS A 183 13.97 28.76 19.39
N ALA A 184 13.47 29.99 19.54
CA ALA A 184 13.14 30.87 18.41
C ALA A 184 14.44 31.30 17.71
N THR A 185 15.09 30.40 17.00
CA THR A 185 16.17 30.71 16.08
C THR A 185 15.52 31.16 14.77
N GLY A 186 15.95 32.33 14.27
CA GLY A 186 15.35 32.95 13.09
C GLY A 186 15.22 32.00 11.89
N LEU A 187 14.23 32.29 11.04
CA LEU A 187 13.88 31.56 9.81
C LEU A 187 15.12 30.96 9.12
N GLY A 188 15.23 29.63 9.13
CA GLY A 188 16.26 28.88 8.41
C GLY A 188 17.47 28.40 9.23
N LYS A 189 17.56 28.66 10.54
CA LYS A 189 18.60 28.05 11.39
C LYS A 189 18.06 26.84 12.15
N LEU A 190 18.57 25.65 11.83
CA LEU A 190 18.35 24.43 12.61
C LEU A 190 18.80 24.66 14.06
N ASP A 191 18.03 24.12 15.00
CA ASP A 191 18.45 23.96 16.38
C ASP A 191 19.61 22.95 16.43
N ASN A 192 20.84 23.46 16.44
CA ASN A 192 22.06 22.66 16.35
C ASN A 192 22.13 21.59 17.45
N GLU A 193 21.63 21.90 18.65
CA GLU A 193 21.65 20.97 19.79
C GLU A 193 20.71 19.78 19.55
N LYS A 194 19.50 20.05 19.06
CA LYS A 194 18.55 19.00 18.68
C LYS A 194 19.06 18.19 17.47
N ALA A 195 19.67 18.84 16.49
CA ALA A 195 20.25 18.18 15.33
C ALA A 195 21.39 17.22 15.72
N ASP A 196 22.25 17.63 16.66
CA ASP A 196 23.34 16.80 17.17
C ASP A 196 22.83 15.57 17.95
N LEU A 197 21.78 15.73 18.76
CA LEU A 197 21.12 14.61 19.43
C LEU A 197 20.53 13.60 18.43
N LEU A 198 19.91 14.08 17.35
CA LEU A 198 19.34 13.22 16.30
C LEU A 198 20.44 12.49 15.50
N ARG A 199 21.55 13.15 15.19
CA ARG A 199 22.72 12.49 14.56
C ARG A 199 23.33 11.44 15.47
N ALA A 200 23.45 11.74 16.76
CA ALA A 200 23.94 10.79 17.75
C ALA A 200 23.00 9.58 17.90
N ALA A 201 21.68 9.79 17.79
CA ALA A 201 20.70 8.72 17.77
C ALA A 201 20.88 7.81 16.55
N LEU A 202 20.99 8.40 15.36
CA LEU A 202 21.19 7.67 14.10
C LEU A 202 22.46 6.83 14.14
N LYS A 203 23.59 7.43 14.52
CA LYS A 203 24.87 6.73 14.66
C LYS A 203 24.76 5.53 15.62
N ALA A 204 24.04 5.70 16.73
CA ALA A 204 23.85 4.60 17.68
C ALA A 204 23.04 3.45 17.06
N PHE A 205 22.04 3.72 16.21
CA PHE A 205 21.31 2.65 15.52
C PHE A 205 22.15 1.96 14.44
N GLU A 206 22.98 2.71 13.71
CA GLU A 206 23.93 2.15 12.73
C GLU A 206 24.98 1.26 13.41
N ASP A 207 25.54 1.70 14.55
CA ASP A 207 26.47 0.89 15.33
C ASP A 207 25.80 -0.40 15.85
N ALA A 208 24.49 -0.37 16.17
CA ALA A 208 23.74 -1.56 16.57
C ALA A 208 23.63 -2.61 15.44
N ILE A 209 23.41 -2.14 14.21
CA ILE A 209 23.31 -2.99 13.01
C ILE A 209 24.66 -3.64 12.73
N ARG A 210 25.74 -2.84 12.70
CA ARG A 210 27.08 -3.34 12.41
C ARG A 210 27.53 -4.43 13.38
N GLU A 211 27.27 -4.26 14.67
CA GLU A 211 27.67 -5.25 15.69
C GLU A 211 26.84 -6.54 15.63
N ASP A 212 25.57 -6.48 15.18
CA ASP A 212 24.77 -7.69 14.97
C ASP A 212 25.25 -8.48 13.75
N ASP A 213 25.61 -7.79 12.66
CA ASP A 213 26.20 -8.40 11.46
C ASP A 213 27.54 -9.11 11.78
N ASP A 214 28.43 -8.45 12.53
CA ASP A 214 29.72 -9.03 12.95
C ASP A 214 29.52 -10.22 13.91
N ALA A 215 28.51 -10.17 14.78
CA ALA A 215 28.14 -11.27 15.67
C ALA A 215 27.49 -12.44 14.91
N GLU A 216 26.78 -12.19 13.81
CA GLU A 216 26.21 -13.21 12.94
C GLU A 216 27.30 -13.92 12.13
N VAL A 217 28.25 -13.17 11.57
CA VAL A 217 29.41 -13.73 10.86
C VAL A 217 30.23 -14.64 11.80
N THR A 218 30.45 -14.20 13.03
CA THR A 218 31.16 -14.99 14.05
C THR A 218 30.38 -16.25 14.46
N ARG A 219 29.04 -16.17 14.62
CA ARG A 219 28.17 -17.33 14.88
C ARG A 219 28.17 -18.33 13.72
N ARG A 220 28.17 -17.86 12.47
CA ARG A 220 28.29 -18.69 11.26
C ARG A 220 29.66 -19.38 11.16
N GLN A 221 30.73 -18.75 11.64
CA GLN A 221 32.06 -19.35 11.69
C GLN A 221 32.18 -20.40 12.80
N GLN A 222 31.62 -20.15 13.99
CA GLN A 222 31.59 -21.11 15.09
C GLN A 222 30.70 -22.32 14.80
N SER A 223 29.54 -22.13 14.16
CA SER A 223 28.67 -23.23 13.74
C SER A 223 29.31 -24.10 12.65
N LYS A 224 30.06 -23.51 11.70
CA LYS A 224 30.89 -24.25 10.73
C LYS A 224 32.00 -25.07 11.41
N ARG A 225 32.61 -24.55 12.49
CA ARG A 225 33.66 -25.25 13.24
C ARG A 225 33.10 -26.40 14.10
N ALA A 226 31.94 -26.21 14.71
CA ALA A 226 31.21 -27.27 15.44
C ALA A 226 30.68 -28.37 14.50
N ARG A 227 30.28 -28.01 13.27
CA ARG A 227 29.92 -29.00 12.22
C ARG A 227 31.12 -29.81 11.72
N ARG A 228 32.32 -29.19 11.65
CA ARG A 228 33.57 -29.88 11.28
C ARG A 228 34.11 -30.82 12.36
N GLY A 229 33.89 -30.51 13.64
CA GLY A 229 34.30 -31.36 14.76
C GLY A 229 33.43 -32.59 14.99
N ARG A 230 32.27 -32.71 14.32
CA ARG A 230 31.32 -33.82 14.46
C ARG A 230 31.36 -34.83 13.30
N VAL A 231 32.25 -34.61 12.32
CA VAL A 231 32.38 -35.44 11.09
C VAL A 231 33.70 -36.23 11.11
N VAL A 232 34.44 -36.23 12.22
CA VAL A 232 35.66 -37.02 12.39
C VAL A 232 35.48 -37.94 13.59
N GLU A 233 34.47 -38.81 13.54
CA GLU A 233 34.31 -39.97 14.43
C GLU A 233 33.18 -40.88 13.89
N SER A 234 33.41 -41.47 12.71
CA SER A 234 32.88 -42.78 12.31
C SER A 234 33.27 -43.08 10.86
N ASP A 235 33.63 -44.33 10.61
CA ASP A 235 33.80 -44.99 9.31
C ASP A 235 35.26 -45.08 8.81
N GLU A 236 36.06 -45.86 9.54
CA GLU A 236 37.01 -46.83 8.95
C GLU A 236 36.23 -48.14 8.74
N GLU A 237 36.20 -48.66 7.50
CA GLU A 237 36.51 -50.06 7.13
C GLU A 237 36.13 -50.33 5.65
N ASP A 238 37.16 -50.75 4.91
CA ASP A 238 37.22 -51.74 3.83
C ASP A 238 36.38 -51.60 2.53
N GLU A 239 37.05 -51.47 1.39
CA GLU A 239 37.43 -52.61 0.53
C GLU A 239 38.27 -52.16 -0.69
N GLU A 240 39.33 -52.93 -0.96
CA GLU A 240 40.36 -52.77 -2.00
C GLU A 240 39.98 -53.44 -3.35
N GLU A 241 40.84 -53.15 -4.34
CA GLU A 241 41.04 -53.76 -5.67
C GLU A 241 40.09 -53.23 -6.78
N GLY A 242 40.55 -52.68 -7.91
CA GLY A 242 41.82 -52.68 -8.65
C GLY A 242 41.41 -52.52 -10.13
N ASP A 243 42.18 -52.06 -11.11
CA ASP A 243 43.46 -51.38 -11.25
C ASP A 243 43.50 -50.89 -12.72
N GLU A 244 44.38 -49.92 -12.97
CA GLU A 244 45.04 -49.59 -14.25
C GLU A 244 44.25 -48.93 -15.40
N GLY A 245 44.85 -47.85 -15.94
CA GLY A 245 44.64 -47.56 -17.36
C GLY A 245 44.85 -46.17 -17.95
N ALA A 246 45.62 -45.28 -17.32
CA ALA A 246 46.44 -44.23 -17.96
C ALA A 246 45.88 -43.32 -19.11
N ALA A 247 45.92 -42.02 -18.78
CA ALA A 247 46.62 -40.95 -19.51
C ALA A 247 45.95 -40.20 -20.68
N ALA A 248 45.84 -38.88 -20.43
CA ALA A 248 46.19 -37.73 -21.28
C ALA A 248 45.63 -37.66 -22.71
N GLY A 249 45.07 -36.56 -23.19
CA GLY A 249 45.02 -35.19 -22.70
C GLY A 249 44.72 -34.26 -23.87
N HIS A 250 44.29 -33.03 -23.54
CA HIS A 250 44.47 -31.78 -24.29
C HIS A 250 43.89 -31.60 -25.70
N GLY A 251 43.24 -30.43 -25.85
CA GLY A 251 43.26 -29.61 -27.06
C GLY A 251 41.89 -29.51 -27.71
N SER A 252 41.13 -28.45 -27.41
CA SER A 252 41.13 -27.17 -28.14
C SER A 252 40.61 -27.35 -29.56
N GLY A 253 39.35 -26.99 -29.79
CA GLY A 253 39.05 -25.84 -30.65
C GLY A 253 38.75 -26.36 -32.05
N ASP A 254 37.98 -25.71 -32.89
CA ASP A 254 37.15 -24.52 -32.83
C ASP A 254 36.06 -24.77 -33.88
N ASP A 255 35.02 -23.93 -33.88
CA ASP A 255 34.43 -23.28 -35.05
C ASP A 255 34.19 -24.14 -36.32
N ASP A 256 33.04 -24.16 -36.95
CA ASP A 256 31.99 -23.16 -37.02
C ASP A 256 30.96 -23.65 -38.04
N VAL A 257 29.84 -22.93 -38.10
CA VAL A 257 29.11 -22.65 -39.35
C VAL A 257 28.33 -23.82 -39.98
N ALA A 258 27.07 -23.81 -39.55
CA ALA A 258 25.93 -23.43 -40.38
C ALA A 258 25.24 -24.46 -41.28
N ALA A 259 23.92 -24.40 -41.10
CA ALA A 259 22.91 -24.37 -42.15
C ALA A 259 22.78 -25.61 -43.03
N ALA A 260 21.62 -26.24 -42.96
CA ALA A 260 20.55 -25.87 -43.88
C ALA A 260 19.29 -26.70 -43.67
N LYS A 261 18.18 -25.97 -43.64
CA LYS A 261 16.94 -26.21 -44.40
C LYS A 261 16.19 -27.53 -44.16
N ALA A 262 15.05 -27.32 -43.52
CA ALA A 262 13.71 -27.76 -43.95
C ALA A 262 13.61 -28.28 -45.38
N ASP A 263 12.85 -29.35 -45.59
CA ASP A 263 11.47 -29.25 -46.08
C ASP A 263 10.78 -30.63 -46.04
N THR A 264 9.45 -30.61 -46.22
CA THR A 264 8.53 -31.67 -46.72
C THR A 264 7.60 -32.39 -45.73
N SER A 265 6.38 -31.83 -45.69
CA SER A 265 5.16 -32.40 -46.31
C SER A 265 4.15 -33.17 -45.44
N MET A 266 2.91 -32.69 -45.58
CA MET A 266 1.62 -33.20 -45.15
C MET A 266 1.27 -34.59 -45.72
N ALA A 267 0.48 -35.38 -44.97
CA ALA A 267 -0.79 -35.98 -45.43
C ALA A 267 -1.52 -36.71 -44.27
N ASP A 268 -2.72 -36.20 -43.96
CA ASP A 268 -4.00 -36.87 -43.67
C ASP A 268 -4.09 -38.20 -42.89
N ALA A 269 -4.85 -38.19 -41.78
CA ALA A 269 -6.16 -38.87 -41.64
C ALA A 269 -6.67 -38.90 -40.17
N GLU A 270 -7.89 -38.38 -40.00
CA GLU A 270 -9.02 -38.72 -39.09
C GLU A 270 -8.78 -39.62 -37.85
N ASP A 271 -9.14 -39.12 -36.65
CA ASP A 271 -10.26 -39.64 -35.83
C ASP A 271 -10.48 -38.81 -34.54
N ASP A 272 -11.74 -38.83 -34.09
CA ASP A 272 -12.35 -38.15 -32.94
C ASP A 272 -11.64 -38.36 -31.59
N ASP A 273 -11.52 -37.29 -30.80
CA ASP A 273 -11.71 -37.35 -29.34
C ASP A 273 -11.86 -35.92 -28.74
N GLU A 274 -12.98 -35.69 -28.03
CA GLU A 274 -13.25 -34.52 -27.21
C GLU A 274 -12.21 -34.42 -26.07
N ALA A 275 -11.13 -33.68 -26.31
CA ALA A 275 -10.17 -33.33 -25.28
C ALA A 275 -10.72 -32.20 -24.39
N SER A 276 -11.12 -32.57 -23.18
CA SER A 276 -11.11 -31.69 -22.01
C SER A 276 -9.71 -31.08 -21.85
N SER A 277 -9.48 -29.87 -22.37
CA SER A 277 -8.20 -29.18 -22.20
C SER A 277 -8.13 -28.59 -20.78
N THR A 278 -7.60 -29.38 -19.85
CA THR A 278 -7.09 -28.89 -18.57
C THR A 278 -6.03 -27.83 -18.84
N CYS A 279 -6.31 -26.60 -18.43
CA CYS A 279 -5.38 -25.48 -18.48
C CYS A 279 -4.23 -25.75 -17.50
N SER A 280 -3.07 -26.17 -18.01
CA SER A 280 -1.83 -26.19 -17.25
C SER A 280 -1.26 -24.77 -17.19
N CYS A 281 -1.69 -23.99 -16.20
CA CYS A 281 -0.95 -22.79 -15.79
C CYS A 281 0.42 -23.22 -15.25
N PRO A 282 1.54 -22.55 -15.59
CA PRO A 282 2.81 -22.81 -14.93
C PRO A 282 2.65 -22.49 -13.44
N SER A 283 2.91 -23.48 -12.60
CA SER A 283 2.91 -23.35 -11.14
C SER A 283 4.17 -22.61 -10.67
N SER A 284 4.26 -21.31 -10.95
CA SER A 284 5.11 -20.43 -10.15
C SER A 284 4.30 -19.98 -8.96
N ALA A 285 4.70 -20.42 -7.76
CA ALA A 285 4.19 -19.81 -6.53
C ALA A 285 4.43 -18.29 -6.61
N PRO A 286 3.43 -17.45 -6.31
CA PRO A 286 3.65 -16.02 -6.24
C PRO A 286 4.78 -15.74 -5.23
N PRO A 287 5.69 -14.78 -5.49
CA PRO A 287 6.67 -14.38 -4.51
C PRO A 287 5.93 -14.02 -3.20
N ALA A 288 6.45 -14.51 -2.08
CA ALA A 288 5.86 -14.27 -0.77
C ALA A 288 5.71 -12.75 -0.56
N LEU A 289 4.47 -12.28 -0.54
CA LEU A 289 4.17 -10.89 -0.20
C LEU A 289 4.77 -10.60 1.18
N THR A 290 5.52 -9.50 1.26
CA THR A 290 6.09 -8.99 2.50
C THR A 290 4.98 -8.94 3.56
N PRO A 291 5.11 -9.63 4.70
CA PRO A 291 4.06 -9.66 5.70
C PRO A 291 3.74 -8.23 6.15
N PRO A 292 2.46 -7.86 6.36
CA PRO A 292 2.06 -6.50 6.70
C PRO A 292 2.75 -5.92 7.95
N SER A 293 3.23 -6.81 8.82
CA SER A 293 4.06 -6.44 9.98
C SER A 293 5.39 -5.79 9.59
N GLN A 294 5.97 -6.11 8.44
CA GLN A 294 7.18 -5.48 7.91
C GLN A 294 6.91 -4.10 7.26
N LEU A 295 5.75 -3.89 6.63
CA LEU A 295 5.30 -2.58 6.12
C LEU A 295 4.92 -1.60 7.24
N LEU A 296 4.30 -2.12 8.32
CA LEU A 296 3.98 -1.32 9.50
C LEU A 296 5.22 -1.11 10.39
N SER A 297 6.16 -2.06 10.44
CA SER A 297 7.44 -1.82 11.12
C SER A 297 8.31 -0.84 10.34
N SER A 298 8.34 -0.88 9.00
CA SER A 298 9.13 0.03 8.16
C SER A 298 8.61 1.47 8.16
N SER A 299 7.29 1.67 8.24
CA SER A 299 6.70 3.00 8.44
C SER A 299 6.90 3.54 9.86
N SER A 300 7.10 2.67 10.86
CA SER A 300 7.47 3.06 12.22
C SER A 300 8.99 3.23 12.42
N SER A 301 9.82 2.69 11.53
CA SER A 301 11.28 2.81 11.57
C SER A 301 11.79 3.90 10.64
N SER A 302 12.07 5.06 11.23
CA SER A 302 13.09 6.01 10.77
C SER A 302 13.04 6.47 9.31
N SER A 303 12.13 7.40 8.99
CA SER A 303 12.48 8.50 8.09
C SER A 303 12.54 9.79 8.89
N SER A 304 13.62 10.54 8.69
CA SER A 304 14.01 11.75 9.41
C SER A 304 12.88 12.78 9.61
N SER A 305 13.00 13.55 10.68
CA SER A 305 12.04 14.56 11.13
C SER A 305 11.42 15.41 10.01
N SER A 306 10.08 15.44 10.00
CA SER A 306 9.14 16.35 9.31
C SER A 306 8.43 15.82 8.04
N SER A 307 7.41 14.96 8.24
CA SER A 307 6.05 15.09 7.66
C SER A 307 5.16 13.96 8.20
N SER A 308 4.06 14.29 8.89
CA SER A 308 3.07 13.30 9.32
C SER A 308 2.27 12.80 8.10
N MET A 309 2.83 11.84 7.35
CA MET A 309 2.08 11.16 6.29
C MET A 309 1.00 10.27 6.91
N LYS A 310 -0.11 10.14 6.21
CA LYS A 310 -1.26 9.31 6.57
C LYS A 310 -1.27 8.06 5.70
N LEU A 311 -1.60 6.91 6.28
CA LEU A 311 -1.65 5.64 5.58
C LEU A 311 -3.11 5.19 5.43
N ILE A 312 -3.58 5.08 4.19
CA ILE A 312 -4.83 4.39 3.88
C ILE A 312 -4.50 3.06 3.20
N LEU A 313 -5.34 2.04 3.43
CA LEU A 313 -5.22 0.74 2.75
C LEU A 313 -6.39 0.55 1.77
N ASP A 314 -6.22 -0.36 0.82
CA ASP A 314 -7.33 -0.81 -0.01
C ASP A 314 -8.24 -1.78 0.77
N LEU A 315 -9.54 -1.56 0.70
CA LEU A 315 -10.57 -2.35 1.35
C LEU A 315 -11.41 -3.06 0.30
N VAL A 316 -10.97 -4.28 -0.04
CA VAL A 316 -11.59 -5.14 -1.06
C VAL A 316 -12.54 -6.13 -0.39
N ILE A 317 -13.83 -5.76 -0.36
CA ILE A 317 -14.86 -6.47 0.41
C ILE A 317 -16.15 -6.76 -0.38
N ASN A 318 -16.17 -6.49 -1.69
CA ASN A 318 -17.22 -7.02 -2.56
C ASN A 318 -17.10 -8.55 -2.73
N HIS A 319 -15.87 -9.05 -2.80
CA HIS A 319 -15.54 -10.43 -3.10
C HIS A 319 -14.30 -10.86 -2.30
N THR A 320 -14.07 -12.16 -2.18
CA THR A 320 -12.79 -12.71 -1.69
C THR A 320 -12.15 -13.56 -2.77
N SER A 321 -10.92 -14.04 -2.56
CA SER A 321 -10.42 -15.16 -3.36
C SER A 321 -11.27 -16.42 -3.13
N ASP A 322 -11.42 -17.25 -4.15
CA ASP A 322 -11.95 -18.62 -4.06
C ASP A 322 -11.07 -19.53 -3.16
N GLN A 323 -9.83 -19.12 -2.89
CA GLN A 323 -8.93 -19.78 -1.94
C GLN A 323 -9.19 -19.38 -0.48
N HIS A 324 -10.03 -18.37 -0.23
CA HIS A 324 -10.35 -17.92 1.11
C HIS A 324 -11.06 -19.01 1.90
N ALA A 325 -10.75 -19.14 3.19
CA ALA A 325 -11.33 -20.17 4.06
C ALA A 325 -12.87 -20.14 4.03
N TRP A 326 -13.46 -18.94 4.01
CA TRP A 326 -14.91 -18.79 3.91
C TRP A 326 -15.49 -19.41 2.63
N PHE A 327 -14.86 -19.21 1.46
CA PHE A 327 -15.34 -19.79 0.21
C PHE A 327 -15.12 -21.30 0.17
N LYS A 328 -13.97 -21.77 0.66
CA LYS A 328 -13.69 -23.21 0.78
C LYS A 328 -14.73 -23.93 1.64
N GLU A 329 -15.14 -23.33 2.76
CA GLU A 329 -16.24 -23.84 3.58
C GLU A 329 -17.60 -23.74 2.84
N SER A 330 -17.91 -22.58 2.25
CA SER A 330 -19.16 -22.34 1.53
C SER A 330 -19.38 -23.30 0.35
N ARG A 331 -18.31 -23.65 -0.38
CA ARG A 331 -18.35 -24.60 -1.51
C ARG A 331 -18.35 -26.07 -1.08
N ALA A 332 -18.03 -26.37 0.18
CA ALA A 332 -17.86 -27.76 0.63
C ALA A 332 -19.17 -28.57 0.61
N SER A 333 -20.30 -27.91 0.89
CA SER A 333 -21.63 -28.52 0.76
C SER A 333 -22.73 -27.44 0.74
N ARG A 334 -23.92 -27.82 0.28
CA ARG A 334 -25.12 -26.94 0.29
C ARG A 334 -25.65 -26.67 1.70
N ASP A 335 -25.29 -27.50 2.68
CA ASP A 335 -25.72 -27.37 4.08
C ASP A 335 -24.66 -26.75 4.99
N ASN A 336 -23.51 -26.32 4.44
CA ASN A 336 -22.45 -25.71 5.23
C ASN A 336 -22.95 -24.39 5.88
N PRO A 337 -22.61 -24.08 7.14
CA PRO A 337 -23.01 -22.83 7.79
C PRO A 337 -22.59 -21.54 7.05
N LYS A 338 -21.52 -21.61 6.24
CA LYS A 338 -21.06 -20.51 5.38
C LYS A 338 -21.59 -20.59 3.95
N ARG A 339 -22.54 -21.47 3.62
CA ARG A 339 -23.11 -21.58 2.27
C ARG A 339 -23.61 -20.23 1.79
N ASP A 340 -24.41 -19.55 2.61
CA ASP A 340 -24.98 -18.24 2.28
C ASP A 340 -24.04 -17.05 2.60
N TRP A 341 -22.73 -17.29 2.74
CA TRP A 341 -21.75 -16.20 2.77
C TRP A 341 -21.39 -15.71 1.36
N TYR A 342 -21.73 -16.50 0.35
CA TYR A 342 -21.56 -16.21 -1.07
C TYR A 342 -22.89 -16.47 -1.79
N ILE A 343 -23.00 -15.96 -3.02
CA ILE A 343 -24.26 -16.01 -3.76
C ILE A 343 -24.28 -17.25 -4.66
N TRP A 344 -25.01 -18.28 -4.23
CA TRP A 344 -25.20 -19.55 -4.95
C TRP A 344 -26.59 -19.66 -5.55
N ARG A 345 -26.73 -20.15 -6.78
CA ARG A 345 -28.03 -20.35 -7.44
C ARG A 345 -28.02 -21.59 -8.34
N PRO A 346 -29.14 -22.33 -8.43
CA PRO A 346 -29.25 -23.45 -9.36
C PRO A 346 -29.18 -22.96 -10.81
N ALA A 347 -28.85 -23.89 -11.72
CA ALA A 347 -28.93 -23.63 -13.15
C ALA A 347 -30.37 -23.30 -13.58
N ARG A 348 -30.48 -22.46 -14.62
CA ARG A 348 -31.66 -22.41 -15.48
C ARG A 348 -31.47 -23.41 -16.62
N TYR A 349 -32.56 -23.80 -17.27
CA TYR A 349 -32.52 -24.67 -18.43
C TYR A 349 -33.37 -24.07 -19.54
N ASP A 350 -32.81 -24.04 -20.75
CA ASP A 350 -33.55 -23.71 -21.95
C ASP A 350 -34.53 -24.84 -22.33
N ALA A 351 -35.43 -24.58 -23.28
CA ALA A 351 -36.42 -25.55 -23.74
C ALA A 351 -35.79 -26.83 -24.34
N ASP A 352 -34.56 -26.75 -24.83
CA ASP A 352 -33.77 -27.85 -25.38
C ASP A 352 -32.94 -28.62 -24.32
N GLY A 353 -33.04 -28.23 -23.04
CA GLY A 353 -32.30 -28.84 -21.95
C GLY A 353 -30.89 -28.28 -21.74
N THR A 354 -30.48 -27.25 -22.48
CA THR A 354 -29.16 -26.63 -22.30
C THR A 354 -29.07 -25.92 -20.94
N ARG A 355 -28.02 -26.23 -20.16
CA ARG A 355 -27.74 -25.59 -18.86
C ARG A 355 -27.36 -24.13 -19.06
N ARG A 356 -28.07 -23.23 -18.37
CA ARG A 356 -27.84 -21.79 -18.40
C ARG A 356 -27.49 -21.23 -17.01
N PRO A 357 -26.66 -20.19 -16.95
CA PRO A 357 -26.42 -19.48 -15.70
C PRO A 357 -27.70 -18.81 -15.18
N PRO A 358 -27.73 -18.45 -13.88
CA PRO A 358 -28.88 -17.81 -13.24
C PRO A 358 -29.27 -16.45 -13.83
N THR A 359 -28.37 -15.75 -14.51
CA THR A 359 -28.68 -14.56 -15.32
C THR A 359 -27.71 -14.47 -16.51
N ASN A 360 -28.04 -13.65 -17.50
CA ASN A 360 -27.19 -13.30 -18.63
C ASN A 360 -26.08 -12.27 -18.30
N TRP A 361 -25.66 -12.14 -17.04
CA TRP A 361 -24.71 -11.09 -16.65
C TRP A 361 -23.30 -11.39 -17.15
N ARG A 362 -22.65 -10.37 -17.72
CA ARG A 362 -21.25 -10.41 -18.15
C ARG A 362 -20.31 -9.99 -17.01
N SER A 363 -19.24 -10.76 -16.82
CA SER A 363 -18.11 -10.40 -15.94
C SER A 363 -17.34 -9.19 -16.48
N TYR A 364 -16.76 -8.39 -15.58
CA TYR A 364 -15.82 -7.32 -15.93
C TYR A 364 -14.58 -7.87 -16.66
N PHE A 365 -14.19 -9.12 -16.42
CA PHE A 365 -13.02 -9.75 -17.05
C PHE A 365 -13.41 -10.75 -18.14
N ASN A 366 -14.56 -10.49 -18.79
CA ASN A 366 -15.12 -11.23 -19.91
C ASN A 366 -15.80 -12.57 -19.54
N GLY A 367 -16.76 -13.01 -20.36
CA GLY A 367 -17.56 -14.21 -20.13
C GLY A 367 -18.67 -14.03 -19.09
N SER A 368 -19.27 -15.14 -18.66
CA SER A 368 -20.35 -15.19 -17.67
C SER A 368 -19.87 -14.69 -16.30
N ALA A 369 -20.71 -13.94 -15.58
CA ALA A 369 -20.50 -13.59 -14.17
C ALA A 369 -20.88 -14.74 -13.20
N TRP A 370 -21.17 -15.92 -13.73
CA TRP A 370 -21.55 -17.10 -12.98
C TRP A 370 -20.67 -18.29 -13.37
N GLN A 371 -20.10 -18.95 -12.37
CA GLN A 371 -19.28 -20.14 -12.54
C GLN A 371 -19.98 -21.35 -11.92
N TRP A 372 -20.08 -22.42 -12.70
CA TRP A 372 -20.65 -23.68 -12.24
C TRP A 372 -19.68 -24.42 -11.31
N ASP A 373 -20.18 -24.92 -10.19
CA ASP A 373 -19.46 -25.80 -9.29
C ASP A 373 -20.01 -27.23 -9.42
N GLU A 374 -19.21 -28.13 -10.00
CA GLU A 374 -19.62 -29.52 -10.23
C GLU A 374 -19.90 -30.29 -8.94
N HIS A 375 -19.29 -29.91 -7.82
CA HIS A 375 -19.50 -30.60 -6.55
C HIS A 375 -20.90 -30.35 -5.97
N THR A 376 -21.35 -29.10 -5.99
CA THR A 376 -22.66 -28.71 -5.41
C THR A 376 -23.78 -28.59 -6.44
N GLN A 377 -23.46 -28.69 -7.74
CA GLN A 377 -24.40 -28.56 -8.86
C GLN A 377 -25.19 -27.24 -8.81
N GLU A 378 -24.51 -26.15 -8.45
CA GLU A 378 -25.02 -24.78 -8.45
C GLU A 378 -23.96 -23.84 -9.03
N TYR A 379 -24.40 -22.68 -9.52
CA TYR A 379 -23.54 -21.58 -9.91
C TYR A 379 -23.23 -20.69 -8.71
N TYR A 380 -22.01 -20.15 -8.63
CA TYR A 380 -21.69 -19.01 -7.75
C TYR A 380 -21.45 -17.74 -8.55
N LEU A 381 -21.84 -16.59 -7.99
CA LEU A 381 -21.65 -15.28 -8.60
C LEU A 381 -20.19 -14.82 -8.44
N HIS A 382 -19.63 -14.29 -9.52
CA HIS A 382 -18.37 -13.55 -9.55
C HIS A 382 -18.48 -12.42 -10.58
N LEU A 383 -18.59 -11.16 -10.14
CA LEU A 383 -18.63 -10.02 -11.07
C LEU A 383 -17.30 -9.80 -11.78
N PHE A 384 -16.20 -10.28 -11.18
CA PHE A 384 -14.83 -10.17 -11.69
C PHE A 384 -14.33 -11.55 -12.15
N ALA A 385 -13.10 -11.95 -11.79
CA ALA A 385 -12.57 -13.26 -12.16
C ALA A 385 -13.36 -14.39 -11.49
N THR A 386 -13.33 -15.60 -12.07
CA THR A 386 -13.94 -16.78 -11.44
C THR A 386 -13.35 -17.06 -10.06
N GLN A 387 -12.09 -16.70 -9.84
CA GLN A 387 -11.40 -16.79 -8.54
C GLN A 387 -11.80 -15.68 -7.55
N GLN A 388 -12.75 -14.80 -7.90
CA GLN A 388 -13.23 -13.69 -7.08
C GLN A 388 -14.74 -13.83 -6.78
N PRO A 389 -15.17 -14.88 -6.07
CA PRO A 389 -16.57 -15.07 -5.71
C PRO A 389 -17.09 -13.91 -4.83
N ASP A 390 -18.26 -13.37 -5.22
CA ASP A 390 -18.91 -12.24 -4.56
C ASP A 390 -19.47 -12.66 -3.19
N LEU A 391 -19.18 -11.84 -2.18
CA LEU A 391 -19.72 -11.99 -0.84
C LEU A 391 -21.20 -11.60 -0.82
N ASN A 392 -22.00 -12.37 -0.08
CA ASN A 392 -23.41 -12.06 0.14
C ASN A 392 -23.57 -11.06 1.29
N TRP A 393 -23.63 -9.77 0.96
CA TRP A 393 -23.84 -8.70 1.93
C TRP A 393 -25.23 -8.67 2.57
N GLU A 394 -26.20 -9.40 2.01
CA GLU A 394 -27.52 -9.56 2.64
C GLU A 394 -27.41 -10.36 3.95
N ASN A 395 -26.34 -11.16 4.12
CA ASN A 395 -26.07 -11.93 5.31
C ASN A 395 -25.37 -11.09 6.40
N ASP A 396 -26.04 -10.91 7.54
CA ASP A 396 -25.54 -10.12 8.67
C ASP A 396 -24.21 -10.66 9.23
N ALA A 397 -24.02 -11.98 9.24
CA ALA A 397 -22.79 -12.61 9.72
C ALA A 397 -21.58 -12.29 8.81
N VAL A 398 -21.81 -12.13 7.50
CA VAL A 398 -20.78 -11.68 6.56
C VAL A 398 -20.38 -10.25 6.88
N ARG A 399 -21.35 -9.34 7.05
CA ARG A 399 -21.06 -7.92 7.35
C ARG A 399 -20.30 -7.77 8.66
N GLU A 400 -20.69 -8.50 9.70
CA GLU A 400 -19.97 -8.49 10.99
C GLU A 400 -18.55 -9.06 10.85
N ALA A 401 -18.38 -10.17 10.13
CA ALA A 401 -17.06 -10.74 9.88
C ALA A 401 -16.15 -9.74 9.13
N LEU A 402 -16.68 -9.03 8.12
CA LEU A 402 -15.95 -7.99 7.40
C LEU A 402 -15.57 -6.80 8.30
N HIS A 403 -16.50 -6.32 9.13
CA HIS A 403 -16.22 -5.26 10.11
C HIS A 403 -15.04 -5.61 11.01
N GLU A 404 -14.98 -6.84 11.52
CA GLU A 404 -13.90 -7.27 12.40
C GLU A 404 -12.58 -7.56 11.63
N SER A 405 -12.62 -8.39 10.58
CA SER A 405 -11.40 -8.90 9.94
C SER A 405 -10.79 -7.94 8.92
N ALA A 406 -11.62 -7.17 8.19
CA ALA A 406 -11.17 -6.32 7.10
C ALA A 406 -11.08 -4.84 7.49
N MET A 407 -11.73 -4.42 8.58
CA MET A 407 -11.71 -3.01 9.02
C MET A 407 -11.06 -2.84 10.39
N ARG A 408 -11.69 -3.31 11.48
CA ARG A 408 -11.16 -3.09 12.84
C ARG A 408 -9.77 -3.68 13.04
N PHE A 409 -9.50 -4.85 12.45
CA PHE A 409 -8.16 -5.45 12.49
C PHE A 409 -7.06 -4.47 12.04
N TRP A 410 -7.29 -3.74 10.96
CA TRP A 410 -6.33 -2.78 10.38
C TRP A 410 -6.35 -1.43 11.10
N LEU A 411 -7.53 -0.93 11.43
CA LEU A 411 -7.67 0.33 12.18
C LEU A 411 -7.01 0.25 13.56
N ARG A 412 -7.14 -0.89 14.27
CA ARG A 412 -6.41 -1.15 15.54
C ARG A 412 -4.88 -1.15 15.37
N ARG A 413 -4.37 -1.23 14.14
CA ARG A 413 -2.93 -1.17 13.81
C ARG A 413 -2.46 0.21 13.36
N GLY A 414 -3.34 1.22 13.36
CA GLY A 414 -2.99 2.61 13.08
C GLY A 414 -3.13 3.04 11.61
N VAL A 415 -3.87 2.28 10.80
CA VAL A 415 -4.30 2.74 9.47
C VAL A 415 -5.26 3.92 9.64
N ASP A 416 -5.05 5.00 8.88
CA ASP A 416 -5.81 6.25 8.95
C ASP A 416 -7.10 6.23 8.11
N GLY A 417 -7.35 5.17 7.35
CA GLY A 417 -8.51 5.09 6.47
C GLY A 417 -8.43 4.02 5.39
N PHE A 418 -9.40 4.05 4.48
CA PHE A 418 -9.51 3.09 3.39
C PHE A 418 -9.84 3.74 2.05
N ARG A 419 -9.18 3.27 1.00
CA ARG A 419 -9.75 3.27 -0.35
C ARG A 419 -10.68 2.06 -0.43
N VAL A 420 -11.94 2.25 -0.77
CA VAL A 420 -12.95 1.19 -0.73
C VAL A 420 -13.25 0.73 -2.14
N ASP A 421 -12.83 -0.49 -2.45
CA ASP A 421 -12.97 -1.10 -3.79
C ASP A 421 -14.43 -1.32 -4.15
N THR A 422 -14.77 -0.99 -5.40
CA THR A 422 -16.06 -1.26 -6.04
C THR A 422 -17.26 -1.00 -5.12
N VAL A 423 -17.23 0.13 -4.39
CA VAL A 423 -18.03 0.35 -3.18
C VAL A 423 -19.53 0.32 -3.42
N ASN A 424 -19.96 0.56 -4.66
CA ASN A 424 -21.37 0.55 -5.03
C ASN A 424 -21.89 -0.81 -5.49
N MET A 425 -21.14 -1.90 -5.33
CA MET A 425 -21.55 -3.21 -5.85
C MET A 425 -22.04 -4.19 -4.78
N TYR A 426 -21.94 -3.90 -3.49
CA TYR A 426 -22.29 -4.85 -2.42
C TYR A 426 -23.75 -5.36 -2.42
N SER A 427 -24.73 -4.53 -2.78
CA SER A 427 -26.15 -4.90 -2.80
C SER A 427 -26.56 -5.37 -4.19
N LYS A 428 -26.64 -6.69 -4.40
CA LYS A 428 -26.98 -7.29 -5.71
C LYS A 428 -28.48 -7.35 -6.03
N GLY A 429 -29.33 -6.95 -5.06
CA GLY A 429 -30.77 -7.15 -5.12
C GLY A 429 -31.18 -8.61 -4.85
N VAL A 430 -32.39 -8.81 -4.33
CA VAL A 430 -32.91 -10.16 -4.00
C VAL A 430 -33.44 -10.91 -5.23
N GLU A 431 -33.87 -10.18 -6.25
CA GLU A 431 -34.38 -10.74 -7.51
C GLU A 431 -33.31 -10.64 -8.61
N LEU A 432 -32.62 -11.76 -8.87
CA LEU A 432 -31.63 -11.85 -9.93
C LEU A 432 -32.34 -11.98 -11.29
N ARG A 433 -32.36 -10.89 -12.05
CA ARG A 433 -32.99 -10.79 -13.37
C ARG A 433 -31.94 -10.58 -14.46
N ASP A 434 -32.29 -10.97 -15.68
CA ASP A 434 -31.44 -10.72 -16.84
C ASP A 434 -31.29 -9.21 -17.08
N ALA A 435 -30.09 -8.81 -17.46
CA ALA A 435 -29.77 -7.47 -17.90
C ALA A 435 -30.36 -7.21 -19.31
N PRO A 436 -30.64 -5.95 -19.65
CA PRO A 436 -31.09 -5.59 -21.00
C PRO A 436 -30.13 -6.07 -22.08
N VAL A 437 -30.67 -6.60 -23.17
CA VAL A 437 -29.88 -7.01 -24.34
C VAL A 437 -29.45 -5.77 -25.11
N VAL A 438 -28.16 -5.45 -25.06
CA VAL A 438 -27.53 -4.35 -25.83
C VAL A 438 -26.68 -4.88 -26.98
N ASP A 439 -26.19 -6.11 -26.88
CA ASP A 439 -25.54 -6.84 -27.97
C ASP A 439 -26.32 -8.14 -28.26
N PRO A 440 -27.12 -8.19 -29.34
CA PRO A 440 -27.92 -9.38 -29.66
C PRO A 440 -27.08 -10.58 -30.10
N ASN A 441 -25.79 -10.41 -30.40
CA ASN A 441 -24.90 -11.50 -30.82
C ASN A 441 -24.17 -12.14 -29.65
N ASN A 442 -24.37 -11.64 -28.43
CA ASN A 442 -23.72 -12.13 -27.22
C ASN A 442 -24.81 -12.56 -26.22
N TYR A 443 -24.66 -13.69 -25.55
CA TYR A 443 -25.59 -14.05 -24.47
C TYR A 443 -25.30 -13.19 -23.25
N GLU A 444 -24.03 -13.04 -22.90
CA GLU A 444 -23.57 -12.26 -21.75
C GLU A 444 -23.66 -10.74 -22.03
N GLN A 445 -24.47 -10.05 -21.23
CA GLN A 445 -24.75 -8.63 -21.33
C GLN A 445 -24.11 -7.82 -20.19
N PRO A 446 -23.61 -6.60 -20.45
CA PRO A 446 -23.21 -5.69 -19.37
C PRO A 446 -24.37 -5.46 -18.40
N ALA A 447 -24.14 -5.78 -17.13
CA ALA A 447 -25.19 -5.87 -16.12
C ALA A 447 -25.02 -4.88 -14.96
N TRP A 448 -24.14 -3.88 -15.08
CA TRP A 448 -23.91 -2.89 -14.02
C TRP A 448 -25.20 -2.20 -13.56
N CYS A 449 -26.16 -1.98 -14.46
CA CYS A 449 -27.47 -1.39 -14.10
C CYS A 449 -28.32 -2.27 -13.17
N MET A 450 -27.96 -3.55 -13.02
CA MET A 450 -28.65 -4.52 -12.18
C MET A 450 -28.11 -4.56 -10.75
N TYR A 451 -26.81 -4.32 -10.55
CA TYR A 451 -26.15 -4.49 -9.25
C TYR A 451 -25.41 -3.24 -8.73
N ALA A 452 -25.02 -2.30 -9.60
CA ALA A 452 -24.36 -1.08 -9.17
C ALA A 452 -25.39 -0.15 -8.52
N ASN A 453 -25.03 0.42 -7.38
CA ASN A 453 -25.89 1.25 -6.55
C ASN A 453 -27.19 0.54 -6.11
N GLY A 454 -27.08 -0.75 -5.77
CA GLY A 454 -28.24 -1.56 -5.39
C GLY A 454 -29.05 -1.02 -4.20
N PRO A 455 -30.24 -1.59 -3.95
CA PRO A 455 -31.28 -0.99 -3.12
C PRO A 455 -30.88 -0.77 -1.66
N ARG A 456 -30.00 -1.62 -1.11
CA ARG A 456 -29.52 -1.52 0.28
C ARG A 456 -28.14 -0.88 0.41
N MET A 457 -27.58 -0.31 -0.66
CA MET A 457 -26.21 0.20 -0.65
C MET A 457 -25.98 1.23 0.47
N HIS A 458 -26.83 2.26 0.53
CA HIS A 458 -26.71 3.31 1.53
C HIS A 458 -26.94 2.80 2.97
N GLU A 459 -27.73 1.74 3.14
CA GLU A 459 -27.89 1.08 4.44
C GLU A 459 -26.59 0.43 4.87
N PHE A 460 -25.96 -0.36 4.00
CA PHE A 460 -24.70 -1.03 4.28
C PHE A 460 -23.57 -0.05 4.56
N LEU A 461 -23.46 1.04 3.79
CA LEU A 461 -22.41 2.04 4.00
C LEU A 461 -22.60 2.86 5.28
N ARG A 462 -23.85 3.19 5.64
CA ARG A 462 -24.13 3.82 6.96
C ARG A 462 -23.78 2.88 8.11
N ALA A 463 -24.10 1.60 7.99
CA ALA A 463 -23.74 0.60 8.99
C ALA A 463 -22.22 0.49 9.13
N MET A 464 -21.50 0.37 8.01
CA MET A 464 -20.04 0.34 7.97
C MET A 464 -19.42 1.57 8.66
N ASN A 465 -19.94 2.77 8.37
CA ASN A 465 -19.46 4.00 8.99
C ASN A 465 -19.74 4.03 10.50
N THR A 466 -21.01 3.90 10.88
CA THR A 466 -21.47 4.09 12.26
C THR A 466 -21.01 3.00 13.22
N GLN A 467 -20.85 1.77 12.73
CA GLN A 467 -20.41 0.65 13.56
C GLN A 467 -18.88 0.58 13.66
N VAL A 468 -18.16 1.01 12.62
CA VAL A 468 -16.70 0.85 12.55
C VAL A 468 -15.96 2.16 12.35
N LEU A 469 -16.08 2.76 11.16
CA LEU A 469 -15.11 3.77 10.68
C LEU A 469 -15.09 5.05 11.52
N ASP A 470 -16.25 5.50 12.00
CA ASP A 470 -16.41 6.73 12.78
C ASP A 470 -15.62 6.69 14.09
N ALA A 471 -15.55 5.52 14.74
CA ALA A 471 -14.85 5.33 16.00
C ALA A 471 -13.31 5.50 15.89
N TYR A 472 -12.77 5.52 14.67
CA TYR A 472 -11.35 5.61 14.40
C TYR A 472 -10.94 6.89 13.66
N ASP A 473 -11.88 7.81 13.38
CA ASP A 473 -11.63 8.98 12.52
C ASP A 473 -11.06 8.56 11.14
N ALA A 474 -11.56 7.44 10.62
CA ALA A 474 -11.03 6.82 9.41
C ALA A 474 -11.52 7.56 8.15
N MET A 475 -10.59 8.04 7.32
CA MET A 475 -10.92 8.62 6.02
C MET A 475 -11.33 7.53 5.03
N THR A 476 -12.36 7.77 4.23
CA THR A 476 -12.80 6.85 3.17
C THR A 476 -12.91 7.52 1.82
N VAL A 477 -12.34 6.87 0.81
CA VAL A 477 -12.57 7.19 -0.61
C VAL A 477 -13.11 5.95 -1.31
N GLY A 478 -14.36 6.00 -1.76
CA GLY A 478 -15.00 4.88 -2.44
C GLY A 478 -14.77 4.89 -3.94
N GLU A 479 -14.44 3.75 -4.54
CA GLU A 479 -14.44 3.59 -5.98
C GLU A 479 -15.87 3.40 -6.49
N LEU A 480 -16.39 4.38 -7.25
CA LEU A 480 -17.82 4.49 -7.57
C LEU A 480 -18.10 4.46 -9.08
N PRO A 481 -17.76 3.36 -9.79
CA PRO A 481 -17.97 3.26 -11.24
C PRO A 481 -19.47 3.27 -11.59
N HIS A 482 -19.81 3.54 -12.85
CA HIS A 482 -21.20 3.50 -13.36
C HIS A 482 -22.22 4.34 -12.57
N THR A 483 -21.80 5.46 -11.98
CA THR A 483 -22.69 6.37 -11.24
C THR A 483 -22.59 7.80 -11.83
N PRO A 484 -23.09 8.01 -13.07
CA PRO A 484 -22.88 9.27 -13.77
C PRO A 484 -23.76 10.41 -13.24
N ASP A 485 -24.81 10.15 -12.46
CA ASP A 485 -25.67 11.19 -11.90
C ASP A 485 -25.06 11.83 -10.64
N PRO A 486 -24.69 13.12 -10.66
CA PRO A 486 -24.12 13.79 -9.48
C PRO A 486 -25.05 13.80 -8.26
N ALA A 487 -26.37 13.83 -8.47
CA ALA A 487 -27.33 13.77 -7.36
C ALA A 487 -27.25 12.42 -6.63
N HIS A 488 -27.03 11.33 -7.37
CA HIS A 488 -26.81 10.01 -6.81
C HIS A 488 -25.47 9.96 -6.06
N VAL A 489 -24.39 10.47 -6.66
CA VAL A 489 -23.07 10.53 -6.01
C VAL A 489 -23.14 11.27 -4.67
N ARG A 490 -23.85 12.40 -4.61
CA ARG A 490 -24.00 13.17 -3.35
C ARG A 490 -24.59 12.37 -2.19
N ARG A 491 -25.41 11.35 -2.46
CA ARG A 491 -25.94 10.47 -1.41
C ARG A 491 -24.87 9.60 -0.75
N TYR A 492 -23.76 9.33 -1.44
CA TYR A 492 -22.65 8.55 -0.89
C TYR A 492 -21.72 9.37 -0.01
N ILE A 493 -21.60 10.68 -0.28
CA ILE A 493 -20.52 11.52 0.26
C ILE A 493 -20.98 12.78 0.98
N GLY A 494 -22.30 13.00 1.12
CA GLY A 494 -22.82 14.08 1.94
C GLY A 494 -22.43 13.83 3.40
N ALA A 495 -21.70 14.77 4.02
CA ALA A 495 -21.20 14.61 5.37
C ALA A 495 -22.32 14.31 6.39
N GLY A 496 -23.51 14.89 6.21
CA GLY A 496 -24.68 14.63 7.05
C GLY A 496 -25.26 13.20 6.95
N ASP A 497 -25.05 12.48 5.84
CA ASP A 497 -25.54 11.10 5.63
C ASP A 497 -24.55 10.06 6.20
N ARG A 498 -23.33 10.48 6.57
CA ARG A 498 -22.36 9.67 7.31
C ARG A 498 -22.09 8.29 6.68
N GLN A 499 -21.81 8.29 5.38
CA GLN A 499 -21.44 7.07 4.63
C GLN A 499 -19.93 7.07 4.33
N LEU A 500 -19.52 7.73 3.24
CA LEU A 500 -18.13 7.89 2.83
C LEU A 500 -17.70 9.36 2.90
N ASN A 501 -16.41 9.65 2.96
CA ASN A 501 -15.94 11.05 2.91
C ASN A 501 -15.89 11.59 1.48
N MET A 502 -15.51 10.75 0.51
CA MET A 502 -15.40 11.10 -0.90
C MET A 502 -15.47 9.84 -1.77
N VAL A 503 -15.55 10.03 -3.09
CA VAL A 503 -15.49 8.92 -4.06
C VAL A 503 -14.60 9.27 -5.25
N PHE A 504 -14.09 8.24 -5.91
CA PHE A 504 -13.52 8.33 -7.25
C PHE A 504 -14.64 8.28 -8.28
N GLN A 505 -14.76 9.35 -9.08
CA GLN A 505 -15.64 9.40 -10.24
C GLN A 505 -14.86 9.02 -11.50
N PHE A 506 -15.42 8.10 -12.28
CA PHE A 506 -14.67 7.45 -13.37
C PHE A 506 -14.80 8.18 -14.71
N ASP A 507 -15.77 9.07 -14.90
CA ASP A 507 -16.06 9.65 -16.22
C ASP A 507 -14.83 10.25 -16.94
N ILE A 508 -13.91 10.90 -16.21
CA ILE A 508 -12.67 11.46 -16.80
C ILE A 508 -11.74 10.36 -17.30
N VAL A 509 -11.57 9.29 -16.52
CA VAL A 509 -10.70 8.17 -16.88
C VAL A 509 -11.40 7.16 -17.81
N ASP A 510 -12.72 7.23 -17.96
CA ASP A 510 -13.49 6.50 -18.96
C ASP A 510 -13.56 7.22 -20.31
N LEU A 511 -13.02 8.44 -20.40
CA LEU A 511 -12.99 9.21 -21.63
C LEU A 511 -12.28 8.44 -22.76
N GLY A 512 -13.00 8.25 -23.87
CA GLY A 512 -12.55 7.46 -25.01
C GLY A 512 -12.82 5.96 -24.92
N GLN A 513 -13.43 5.44 -23.85
CA GLN A 513 -13.97 4.08 -23.83
C GLN A 513 -15.27 3.99 -24.65
N GLY A 514 -15.51 2.85 -25.26
CA GLY A 514 -16.74 2.59 -26.03
C GLY A 514 -17.93 2.24 -25.15
N ALA A 515 -19.14 2.42 -25.70
CA ALA A 515 -20.38 2.10 -24.99
C ALA A 515 -20.57 0.58 -24.79
N GLU A 516 -19.98 -0.23 -25.67
CA GLU A 516 -20.11 -1.68 -25.68
C GLU A 516 -19.17 -2.36 -24.66
N HIS A 517 -17.93 -1.90 -24.61
CA HIS A 517 -16.88 -2.35 -23.69
C HIS A 517 -15.70 -1.38 -23.67
N LYS A 518 -14.86 -1.48 -22.63
CA LYS A 518 -13.67 -0.64 -22.38
C LYS A 518 -12.78 -0.49 -23.62
N TYR A 519 -12.39 -1.61 -24.24
CA TYR A 519 -11.49 -1.63 -25.40
C TYR A 519 -12.14 -1.30 -26.75
N ALA A 520 -13.40 -0.86 -26.80
CA ALA A 520 -13.99 -0.30 -28.02
C ALA A 520 -13.63 1.19 -28.11
N TRP A 521 -12.32 1.48 -28.16
CA TRP A 521 -11.81 2.85 -28.05
C TRP A 521 -12.41 3.79 -29.10
N ARG A 522 -12.75 5.02 -28.68
CA ARG A 522 -13.27 6.09 -29.53
C ARG A 522 -12.49 7.39 -29.32
N PRO A 523 -12.29 8.19 -30.39
CA PRO A 523 -11.73 9.53 -30.23
C PRO A 523 -12.68 10.40 -29.42
N TRP A 524 -12.12 11.35 -28.69
CA TRP A 524 -12.83 12.33 -27.88
C TRP A 524 -12.31 13.74 -28.20
N ALA A 525 -13.10 14.77 -27.91
CA ALA A 525 -12.71 16.17 -28.12
C ALA A 525 -12.53 16.89 -26.78
N LEU A 526 -11.68 17.92 -26.75
CA LEU A 526 -11.44 18.70 -25.51
C LEU A 526 -12.72 19.20 -24.81
N PRO A 527 -13.80 19.62 -25.51
CA PRO A 527 -15.05 19.99 -24.86
C PRO A 527 -15.67 18.87 -24.01
N ASP A 528 -15.48 17.61 -24.38
CA ASP A 528 -15.94 16.46 -23.60
C ASP A 528 -15.20 16.41 -22.24
N LEU A 529 -13.87 16.53 -22.25
CA LEU A 529 -13.06 16.60 -21.03
C LEU A 529 -13.46 17.79 -20.16
N LYS A 530 -13.66 18.97 -20.76
CA LYS A 530 -14.09 20.18 -20.04
C LYS A 530 -15.43 20.01 -19.36
N ALA A 531 -16.41 19.43 -20.06
CA ALA A 531 -17.74 19.18 -19.51
C ALA A 531 -17.67 18.23 -18.32
N LEU A 532 -16.86 17.17 -18.41
CA LEU A 532 -16.64 16.22 -17.31
C LEU A 532 -15.95 16.88 -16.10
N VAL A 533 -14.89 17.66 -16.32
CA VAL A 533 -14.21 18.41 -15.26
C VAL A 533 -15.18 19.40 -14.62
N ALA A 534 -15.92 20.18 -15.42
CA ALA A 534 -16.88 21.15 -14.89
C ALA A 534 -17.97 20.49 -14.04
N LYS A 535 -18.58 19.40 -14.54
CA LYS A 535 -19.55 18.60 -13.82
C LYS A 535 -19.03 18.16 -12.44
N TRP A 536 -17.86 17.54 -12.38
CA TRP A 536 -17.31 16.99 -11.14
C TRP A 536 -16.62 18.03 -10.24
N GLN A 537 -16.43 19.25 -10.71
CA GLN A 537 -15.94 20.36 -9.91
C GLN A 537 -17.07 21.22 -9.33
N GLN A 538 -18.25 21.25 -9.97
CA GLN A 538 -19.39 22.09 -9.57
C GLN A 538 -20.44 21.32 -8.76
N PHE A 539 -20.50 19.99 -8.84
CA PHE A 539 -21.57 19.23 -8.18
C PHE A 539 -21.57 19.32 -6.64
N ILE A 540 -20.46 19.73 -6.03
CA ILE A 540 -20.32 19.94 -4.59
C ILE A 540 -20.64 21.38 -4.15
N ASP A 541 -20.86 22.32 -5.08
CA ASP A 541 -21.08 23.73 -4.76
C ASP A 541 -22.34 23.92 -3.90
N GLY A 542 -22.18 24.59 -2.76
CA GLY A 542 -23.26 24.81 -1.80
C GLY A 542 -23.73 23.55 -1.05
N THR A 543 -22.91 22.50 -1.02
CA THR A 543 -23.21 21.22 -0.37
C THR A 543 -22.22 20.92 0.76
N ASP A 544 -22.48 19.86 1.52
CA ASP A 544 -21.58 19.28 2.52
C ASP A 544 -20.80 18.07 1.99
N ALA A 545 -20.74 17.90 0.66
CA ALA A 545 -20.03 16.82 -0.01
C ALA A 545 -18.58 17.21 -0.36
N TRP A 546 -17.72 16.21 -0.59
CA TRP A 546 -16.31 16.42 -0.95
C TRP A 546 -15.90 15.62 -2.20
N THR A 547 -15.13 16.25 -3.09
CA THR A 547 -14.71 15.64 -4.37
C THR A 547 -13.25 15.20 -4.38
N THR A 548 -12.88 14.39 -5.37
CA THR A 548 -11.50 13.95 -5.62
C THR A 548 -10.98 14.54 -6.93
N VAL A 549 -9.65 14.52 -7.10
CA VAL A 549 -8.97 14.93 -8.33
C VAL A 549 -7.94 13.87 -8.66
N PHE A 550 -8.11 13.18 -9.78
CA PHE A 550 -7.17 12.20 -10.30
C PHE A 550 -7.40 11.98 -11.80
N CYS A 551 -6.39 11.45 -12.48
CA CYS A 551 -6.51 10.95 -13.85
C CYS A 551 -5.62 9.73 -14.12
N GLU A 552 -4.93 9.23 -13.09
CA GLU A 552 -4.17 7.99 -13.11
C GLU A 552 -4.47 7.19 -11.84
N ASN A 553 -4.48 5.88 -11.98
CA ASN A 553 -4.43 4.90 -10.91
C ASN A 553 -3.95 3.58 -11.54
N HIS A 554 -4.00 2.48 -10.78
CA HIS A 554 -3.52 1.17 -11.22
C HIS A 554 -4.41 0.45 -12.26
N ASP A 555 -5.54 1.04 -12.66
CA ASP A 555 -6.49 0.49 -13.64
C ASP A 555 -6.61 1.32 -14.94
N GLN A 556 -5.78 2.36 -15.09
CA GLN A 556 -5.90 3.33 -16.18
C GLN A 556 -4.58 3.47 -16.96
N GLY A 557 -4.66 3.72 -18.26
CA GLY A 557 -3.51 4.18 -19.04
C GLY A 557 -2.94 5.50 -18.51
N ARG A 558 -1.66 5.77 -18.78
CA ARG A 558 -0.95 6.97 -18.31
C ARG A 558 -1.56 8.24 -18.88
N SER A 559 -1.64 9.29 -18.06
CA SER A 559 -2.34 10.52 -18.43
C SER A 559 -1.63 11.29 -19.55
N VAL A 560 -0.31 11.21 -19.63
CA VAL A 560 0.47 11.82 -20.73
C VAL A 560 0.05 11.22 -22.07
N SER A 561 -0.10 9.90 -22.13
CA SER A 561 -0.52 9.18 -23.34
C SER A 561 -1.97 9.41 -23.70
N ARG A 562 -2.83 9.50 -22.68
CA ARG A 562 -4.28 9.58 -22.87
C ARG A 562 -4.81 10.98 -23.08
N LEU A 563 -4.26 11.97 -22.38
CA LEU A 563 -4.77 13.34 -22.28
C LEU A 563 -3.74 14.41 -22.70
N GLY A 564 -2.47 14.01 -22.85
CA GLY A 564 -1.35 14.87 -23.21
C GLY A 564 -0.75 14.46 -24.56
N SER A 565 0.58 14.40 -24.61
CA SER A 565 1.31 13.93 -25.80
C SER A 565 2.56 13.18 -25.40
N ASP A 566 2.70 11.94 -25.87
CA ASP A 566 3.91 11.12 -25.68
C ASP A 566 5.03 11.42 -26.68
N ASP A 567 4.79 12.30 -27.67
CA ASP A 567 5.84 12.80 -28.54
C ASP A 567 7.00 13.37 -27.70
N PRO A 568 8.26 12.90 -27.90
CA PRO A 568 9.40 13.35 -27.11
C PRO A 568 9.57 14.88 -27.04
N ARG A 569 9.13 15.62 -28.07
CA ARG A 569 9.16 17.09 -28.12
C ARG A 569 8.23 17.73 -27.09
N TRP A 570 7.12 17.07 -26.78
CA TRP A 570 6.02 17.63 -25.99
C TRP A 570 5.74 16.88 -24.68
N ARG A 571 6.31 15.68 -24.48
CA ARG A 571 6.06 14.83 -23.32
C ARG A 571 6.21 15.55 -21.98
N ALA A 572 7.37 16.17 -21.76
CA ALA A 572 7.64 16.85 -20.49
C ALA A 572 6.71 18.06 -20.27
N VAL A 573 6.47 18.89 -21.31
CA VAL A 573 5.62 20.08 -21.16
C VAL A 573 4.15 19.73 -21.03
N SER A 574 3.65 18.71 -21.74
CA SER A 574 2.26 18.22 -21.60
C SER A 574 2.03 17.57 -20.23
N ALA A 575 2.98 16.78 -19.72
CA ALA A 575 2.91 16.23 -18.37
C ALA A 575 2.82 17.33 -17.29
N LYS A 576 3.65 18.39 -17.42
CA LYS A 576 3.58 19.56 -16.55
C LYS A 576 2.25 20.32 -16.70
N MET A 577 1.71 20.46 -17.91
CA MET A 577 0.41 21.08 -18.13
C MET A 577 -0.72 20.33 -17.42
N LEU A 578 -0.73 18.99 -17.50
CA LEU A 578 -1.68 18.14 -16.79
C LEU A 578 -1.50 18.26 -15.27
N ALA A 579 -0.27 18.29 -14.77
CA ALA A 579 0.02 18.55 -13.35
C ALA A 579 -0.55 19.89 -12.89
N LEU A 580 -0.41 20.95 -13.70
CA LEU A 580 -0.96 22.29 -13.43
C LEU A 580 -2.49 22.27 -13.37
N MET A 581 -3.13 21.58 -14.33
CA MET A 581 -4.58 21.39 -14.33
C MET A 581 -5.03 20.75 -13.00
N LEU A 582 -4.52 19.57 -12.68
CA LEU A 582 -4.92 18.78 -11.51
C LEU A 582 -4.63 19.52 -10.20
N CYS A 583 -3.47 20.15 -10.06
CA CYS A 583 -3.12 20.91 -8.87
C CYS A 583 -3.97 22.17 -8.65
N SER A 584 -4.78 22.56 -9.63
CA SER A 584 -5.65 23.74 -9.57
C SER A 584 -7.13 23.40 -9.41
N LEU A 585 -7.51 22.12 -9.40
CA LEU A 585 -8.89 21.66 -9.18
C LEU A 585 -9.21 21.52 -7.69
N THR A 586 -10.46 21.72 -7.30
CA THR A 586 -10.96 21.49 -5.94
C THR A 586 -11.05 20.01 -5.63
N GLY A 587 -10.75 19.64 -4.39
CA GLY A 587 -10.87 18.28 -3.89
C GLY A 587 -9.55 17.66 -3.42
N THR A 588 -9.65 16.41 -2.96
CA THR A 588 -8.47 15.61 -2.58
C THR A 588 -7.75 15.15 -3.85
N LEU A 589 -6.51 15.62 -4.04
CA LEU A 589 -5.67 15.25 -5.16
C LEU A 589 -4.99 13.90 -4.90
N PHE A 590 -5.10 12.98 -5.86
CA PHE A 590 -4.35 11.73 -5.90
C PHE A 590 -3.34 11.80 -7.06
N VAL A 591 -2.10 11.44 -6.75
CA VAL A 591 -1.01 11.30 -7.72
C VAL A 591 -0.57 9.85 -7.68
N TYR A 592 -0.55 9.18 -8.82
CA TYR A 592 -0.19 7.77 -8.91
C TYR A 592 1.30 7.60 -9.21
N GLN A 593 1.92 6.51 -8.73
CA GLN A 593 3.36 6.28 -8.89
C GLN A 593 3.79 6.34 -10.37
N GLY A 594 4.78 7.16 -10.68
CA GLY A 594 5.27 7.38 -12.03
C GLY A 594 4.64 8.57 -12.75
N GLN A 595 3.47 9.05 -12.30
CA GLN A 595 2.85 10.26 -12.84
C GLN A 595 3.73 11.49 -12.57
N GLU A 596 4.42 11.51 -11.43
CA GLU A 596 5.29 12.60 -11.01
C GLU A 596 6.55 12.75 -11.86
N ILE A 597 6.96 11.69 -12.57
CA ILE A 597 8.06 11.73 -13.53
C ILE A 597 7.57 11.73 -14.99
N GLY A 598 6.24 11.74 -15.22
CA GLY A 598 5.66 11.73 -16.56
C GLY A 598 5.94 10.43 -17.32
N MET A 599 5.73 9.28 -16.66
CA MET A 599 5.67 7.98 -17.32
C MET A 599 4.55 7.95 -18.37
N THR A 600 4.77 7.18 -19.42
CA THR A 600 3.87 6.99 -20.56
C THR A 600 3.38 5.55 -20.64
N ASN A 601 2.39 5.30 -21.48
CA ASN A 601 1.97 3.96 -21.86
C ASN A 601 3.16 3.17 -22.42
N VAL A 602 3.07 1.85 -22.34
CA VAL A 602 4.08 0.96 -22.92
C VAL A 602 4.16 1.17 -24.44
N PRO A 603 5.31 0.90 -25.07
CA PRO A 603 5.46 1.00 -26.52
C PRO A 603 4.38 0.22 -27.29
N ALA A 604 3.88 0.84 -28.36
CA ALA A 604 2.76 0.29 -29.15
C ALA A 604 3.10 -1.02 -29.89
N ASP A 605 4.38 -1.33 -30.04
CA ASP A 605 4.90 -2.56 -30.65
C ASP A 605 5.06 -3.71 -29.64
N TRP A 606 4.76 -3.50 -28.35
CA TRP A 606 4.73 -4.58 -27.38
C TRP A 606 3.66 -5.62 -27.75
N PRO A 607 4.04 -6.90 -27.93
CA PRO A 607 3.09 -7.95 -28.23
C PRO A 607 2.23 -8.33 -27.01
N ILE A 608 1.10 -9.00 -27.25
CA ILE A 608 0.11 -9.33 -26.20
C ILE A 608 0.69 -10.21 -25.07
N ASP A 609 1.74 -10.99 -25.32
CA ASP A 609 2.41 -11.85 -24.34
C ASP A 609 3.28 -11.09 -23.33
N GLU A 610 3.59 -9.82 -23.58
CA GLU A 610 4.21 -8.93 -22.57
C GLU A 610 3.19 -8.40 -21.55
N TYR A 611 1.89 -8.44 -21.87
CA TYR A 611 0.82 -8.03 -20.97
C TYR A 611 0.53 -9.14 -19.95
N GLN A 612 0.23 -8.75 -18.72
CA GLN A 612 -0.05 -9.65 -17.59
C GLN A 612 -1.51 -9.54 -17.12
N ASP A 613 -2.19 -8.45 -17.48
CA ASP A 613 -3.51 -8.16 -16.98
C ASP A 613 -4.58 -9.10 -17.54
N ILE A 614 -5.31 -9.77 -16.65
CA ILE A 614 -6.37 -10.70 -17.01
C ILE A 614 -7.49 -10.05 -17.82
N GLU A 615 -7.77 -8.75 -17.62
CA GLU A 615 -8.80 -8.02 -18.38
C GLU A 615 -8.42 -7.96 -19.86
N ALA A 616 -7.20 -7.50 -20.16
CA ALA A 616 -6.69 -7.38 -21.52
C ALA A 616 -6.50 -8.75 -22.18
N LEU A 617 -5.90 -9.69 -21.46
CA LEU A 617 -5.62 -11.04 -21.97
C LEU A 617 -6.92 -11.80 -22.27
N ASN A 618 -7.92 -11.76 -21.39
CA ASN A 618 -9.18 -12.45 -21.63
C ASN A 618 -9.97 -11.82 -22.79
N TYR A 619 -9.93 -10.50 -22.92
CA TYR A 619 -10.55 -9.81 -24.05
C TYR A 619 -9.89 -10.22 -25.38
N TYR A 620 -8.56 -10.15 -25.46
CA TYR A 620 -7.83 -10.50 -26.68
C TYR A 620 -8.04 -11.98 -27.06
N ARG A 621 -7.96 -12.90 -26.09
CA ARG A 621 -8.19 -14.34 -26.33
C ARG A 621 -9.61 -14.63 -26.81
N ALA A 622 -10.63 -13.98 -26.26
CA ALA A 622 -12.00 -14.19 -26.71
C ALA A 622 -12.24 -13.62 -28.12
N LEU A 623 -11.62 -12.49 -28.45
CA LEU A 623 -11.62 -11.98 -29.81
C LEU A 623 -10.94 -12.95 -30.77
N GLU A 624 -9.78 -13.50 -30.40
CA GLU A 624 -9.02 -14.44 -31.22
C GLU A 624 -9.75 -15.77 -31.43
N ALA A 625 -10.47 -16.27 -30.42
CA ALA A 625 -11.25 -17.49 -30.50
C ALA A 625 -12.52 -17.36 -31.37
N ARG A 626 -12.96 -16.13 -31.67
CA ARG A 626 -14.17 -15.89 -32.44
C ARG A 626 -13.96 -16.27 -33.93
N PRO A 627 -14.80 -17.14 -34.51
CA PRO A 627 -14.69 -17.51 -35.92
C PRO A 627 -14.73 -16.29 -36.85
N GLY A 628 -13.81 -16.23 -37.81
CA GLY A 628 -13.75 -15.15 -38.80
C GLY A 628 -13.12 -13.84 -38.33
N THR A 629 -12.54 -13.80 -37.12
CA THR A 629 -11.78 -12.63 -36.65
C THR A 629 -10.63 -12.30 -37.61
N THR A 630 -10.56 -11.03 -38.00
CA THR A 630 -9.58 -10.50 -38.96
C THR A 630 -8.34 -9.91 -38.27
N ASP A 631 -7.21 -9.84 -38.98
CA ASP A 631 -6.00 -9.17 -38.48
C ASP A 631 -6.22 -7.68 -38.19
N ALA A 632 -7.17 -7.04 -38.88
CA ALA A 632 -7.55 -5.67 -38.62
C ALA A 632 -8.22 -5.51 -37.25
N GLU A 633 -9.09 -6.45 -36.86
CA GLU A 633 -9.71 -6.45 -35.54
C GLU A 633 -8.70 -6.75 -34.44
N LYS A 634 -7.76 -7.68 -34.67
CA LYS A 634 -6.67 -7.95 -33.72
C LYS A 634 -5.78 -6.72 -33.51
N ARG A 635 -5.40 -6.02 -34.59
CA ARG A 635 -4.63 -4.77 -34.50
C ARG A 635 -5.39 -3.68 -33.74
N TYR A 636 -6.66 -3.46 -34.07
CA TYR A 636 -7.49 -2.47 -33.37
C TYR A 636 -7.65 -2.80 -31.87
N ALA A 637 -7.79 -4.10 -31.54
CA ALA A 637 -7.80 -4.54 -30.16
C ALA A 637 -6.48 -4.24 -29.44
N MET A 638 -5.33 -4.52 -30.08
CA MET A 638 -4.02 -4.18 -29.51
C MET A 638 -3.82 -2.67 -29.35
N GLU A 639 -4.22 -1.86 -30.33
CA GLU A 639 -4.19 -0.40 -30.22
C GLU A 639 -5.04 0.09 -29.02
N SER A 640 -6.22 -0.49 -28.84
CA SER A 640 -7.12 -0.14 -27.73
C SER A 640 -6.60 -0.61 -26.37
N ILE A 641 -6.01 -1.81 -26.30
CA ILE A 641 -5.35 -2.34 -25.09
C ILE A 641 -4.13 -1.49 -24.75
N ASN A 642 -3.31 -1.13 -25.73
CA ASN A 642 -2.15 -0.28 -25.52
C ASN A 642 -2.55 1.09 -24.97
N LEU A 643 -3.66 1.66 -25.44
CA LEU A 643 -4.11 2.98 -25.00
C LEU A 643 -4.80 2.97 -23.63
N LEU A 644 -5.68 1.99 -23.38
CA LEU A 644 -6.61 1.97 -22.24
C LEU A 644 -6.31 0.88 -21.20
N GLY A 645 -5.43 -0.07 -21.52
CA GLY A 645 -5.10 -1.21 -20.68
C GLY A 645 -4.46 -0.82 -19.36
N ARG A 646 -4.72 -1.63 -18.32
CA ARG A 646 -4.30 -1.37 -16.95
C ARG A 646 -2.81 -1.52 -16.75
N ASP A 647 -2.18 -2.41 -17.53
CA ASP A 647 -0.76 -2.71 -17.44
C ASP A 647 0.15 -1.50 -17.69
N ASN A 648 -0.32 -0.50 -18.44
CA ASN A 648 0.37 0.78 -18.59
C ASN A 648 0.70 1.47 -17.25
N ALA A 649 -0.16 1.29 -16.25
CA ALA A 649 0.05 1.80 -14.89
C ALA A 649 0.82 0.83 -13.98
N ARG A 650 1.02 -0.41 -14.41
CA ARG A 650 1.55 -1.49 -13.56
C ARG A 650 2.98 -1.87 -13.87
N ILE A 651 3.54 -1.45 -15.01
CA ILE A 651 4.97 -1.61 -15.29
C ILE A 651 5.81 -1.11 -14.10
N PRO A 652 6.94 -1.77 -13.80
CA PRO A 652 7.75 -1.42 -12.64
C PRO A 652 8.19 0.04 -12.63
N MET A 653 8.27 0.63 -11.42
CA MET A 653 8.67 2.03 -11.24
C MET A 653 10.09 2.28 -11.75
N GLN A 654 10.29 3.42 -12.41
CA GLN A 654 11.56 3.78 -13.05
C GLN A 654 12.42 4.64 -12.12
N TRP A 655 13.20 4.00 -11.24
CA TRP A 655 14.02 4.68 -10.24
C TRP A 655 15.28 5.32 -10.83
N ASP A 656 16.01 4.58 -11.67
CA ASP A 656 17.25 5.04 -12.31
C ASP A 656 17.45 4.42 -13.71
N ASP A 657 18.65 4.58 -14.28
CA ASP A 657 19.06 4.08 -15.59
C ASP A 657 19.83 2.74 -15.54
N ALA A 658 19.89 2.08 -14.38
CA ALA A 658 20.43 0.73 -14.26
C ALA A 658 19.48 -0.32 -14.89
N PRO A 659 19.93 -1.56 -15.14
CA PRO A 659 19.05 -2.64 -15.59
C PRO A 659 17.79 -2.75 -14.72
N HIS A 660 16.65 -3.05 -15.35
CA HIS A 660 15.34 -3.05 -14.71
C HIS A 660 14.95 -1.72 -14.03
N ALA A 661 15.51 -0.60 -14.51
CA ALA A 661 15.24 0.74 -14.01
C ALA A 661 15.52 0.95 -12.52
N GLY A 662 16.42 0.14 -11.93
CA GLY A 662 16.69 0.14 -10.49
C GLY A 662 15.53 -0.40 -9.63
N PHE A 663 14.52 -1.03 -10.25
CA PHE A 663 13.38 -1.62 -9.53
C PHE A 663 13.73 -2.90 -8.77
N THR A 664 14.63 -3.71 -9.35
CA THR A 664 15.13 -4.95 -8.77
C THR A 664 16.58 -5.14 -9.17
N ASP A 665 17.32 -5.93 -8.40
CA ASP A 665 18.72 -6.25 -8.71
C ASP A 665 18.84 -6.89 -10.09
N ALA A 666 19.92 -6.55 -10.80
CA ALA A 666 20.19 -7.08 -12.15
C ALA A 666 20.57 -8.58 -12.14
N ASP A 667 21.10 -9.07 -11.01
CA ASP A 667 21.64 -10.42 -10.91
C ASP A 667 20.58 -11.41 -10.40
N GLY A 668 20.04 -12.21 -11.32
CA GLY A 668 19.18 -13.36 -11.00
C GLY A 668 17.72 -13.01 -10.66
N ALA A 669 17.35 -11.74 -10.58
CA ALA A 669 15.98 -11.31 -10.38
C ALA A 669 15.36 -10.79 -11.69
N LYS A 670 14.31 -11.46 -12.18
CA LYS A 670 13.47 -10.96 -13.28
C LYS A 670 12.28 -10.21 -12.68
N PRO A 671 12.01 -8.94 -13.04
CA PRO A 671 10.81 -8.27 -12.58
C PRO A 671 9.57 -9.03 -13.07
N TRP A 672 8.49 -8.98 -12.29
CA TRP A 672 7.24 -9.71 -12.59
C TRP A 672 6.62 -9.30 -13.94
N MET A 673 6.92 -8.08 -14.39
CA MET A 673 6.57 -7.52 -15.69
C MET A 673 7.77 -6.78 -16.27
N ARG A 674 7.87 -6.71 -17.60
CA ARG A 674 8.90 -5.94 -18.31
C ARG A 674 8.88 -4.46 -17.89
N VAL A 675 10.06 -3.86 -17.77
CA VAL A 675 10.22 -2.41 -17.52
C VAL A 675 10.03 -1.62 -18.81
N HIS A 676 9.60 -0.36 -18.69
CA HIS A 676 9.43 0.50 -19.88
C HIS A 676 10.77 0.75 -20.58
N ASP A 677 10.78 0.65 -21.91
CA ASP A 677 11.99 0.91 -22.72
C ASP A 677 12.56 2.34 -22.57
N LEU A 678 11.79 3.31 -22.06
CA LEU A 678 12.20 4.70 -21.84
C LEU A 678 12.75 4.94 -20.42
N TYR A 679 12.96 3.90 -19.60
CA TYR A 679 13.51 4.07 -18.26
C TYR A 679 14.86 4.82 -18.20
N PRO A 680 15.80 4.69 -19.17
CA PRO A 680 17.03 5.48 -19.14
C PRO A 680 16.78 6.98 -19.32
N GLU A 681 15.68 7.35 -19.97
CA GLU A 681 15.31 8.74 -20.26
C GLU A 681 14.39 9.34 -19.21
N ILE A 682 13.49 8.52 -18.65
CA ILE A 682 12.44 8.90 -17.70
C ILE A 682 12.72 8.13 -16.41
N ASN A 683 13.43 8.72 -15.46
CA ASN A 683 13.61 8.09 -14.17
C ASN A 683 13.77 9.12 -13.05
N VAL A 684 13.54 8.68 -11.83
CA VAL A 684 13.62 9.54 -10.63
C VAL A 684 15.01 10.12 -10.48
N ALA A 685 16.07 9.30 -10.56
CA ALA A 685 17.45 9.74 -10.33
C ALA A 685 17.88 10.88 -11.26
N LYS A 686 17.51 10.80 -12.54
CA LYS A 686 17.75 11.85 -13.54
C LYS A 686 16.93 13.11 -13.24
N GLN A 687 15.63 12.96 -13.00
CA GLN A 687 14.76 14.11 -12.75
C GLN A 687 15.02 14.81 -11.41
N GLU A 688 15.62 14.13 -10.43
CA GLU A 688 16.12 14.77 -9.21
C GLU A 688 17.25 15.77 -9.50
N ARG A 689 18.09 15.49 -10.51
CA ARG A 689 19.24 16.33 -10.89
C ARG A 689 18.88 17.47 -11.84
N GLU A 690 17.74 17.38 -12.53
CA GLU A 690 17.29 18.33 -13.55
C GLU A 690 16.23 19.28 -12.95
N PRO A 691 16.55 20.55 -12.60
CA PRO A 691 15.63 21.44 -11.88
C PRO A 691 14.34 21.77 -12.65
N ASP A 692 14.37 21.65 -13.97
CA ASP A 692 13.26 21.83 -14.88
C ASP A 692 12.51 20.50 -15.17
N SER A 693 12.75 19.44 -14.41
CA SER A 693 12.07 18.15 -14.60
C SER A 693 10.57 18.19 -14.27
N VAL A 694 9.84 17.16 -14.70
CA VAL A 694 8.43 16.96 -14.35
C VAL A 694 8.28 16.77 -12.84
N LEU A 695 9.22 16.04 -12.21
CA LEU A 695 9.26 15.80 -10.77
C LEU A 695 9.38 17.09 -9.96
N HIS A 696 10.34 17.96 -10.30
CA HIS A 696 10.49 19.25 -9.61
C HIS A 696 9.30 20.17 -9.85
N PHE A 697 8.69 20.11 -11.03
CA PHE A 697 7.47 20.86 -11.32
C PHE A 697 6.29 20.40 -10.46
N TRP A 698 6.05 19.10 -10.31
CA TRP A 698 5.04 18.57 -9.37
C TRP A 698 5.30 19.04 -7.94
N ARG A 699 6.55 18.98 -7.46
CA ARG A 699 6.91 19.48 -6.12
C ARG A 699 6.65 20.97 -5.94
N ALA A 700 6.89 21.78 -6.99
CA ALA A 700 6.59 23.20 -6.97
C ALA A 700 5.07 23.45 -6.92
N LEU A 701 4.28 22.76 -7.74
CA LEU A 701 2.83 22.89 -7.76
C LEU A 701 2.15 22.42 -6.48
N LEU A 702 2.61 21.32 -5.87
CA LEU A 702 2.07 20.85 -4.59
C LEU A 702 2.33 21.87 -3.47
N ARG A 703 3.50 22.52 -3.47
CA ARG A 703 3.80 23.63 -2.55
C ARG A 703 2.87 24.83 -2.80
N LEU A 704 2.67 25.21 -4.06
CA LEU A 704 1.77 26.29 -4.45
C LEU A 704 0.31 25.99 -4.05
N ARG A 705 -0.18 24.78 -4.36
CA ARG A 705 -1.50 24.27 -3.99
C ARG A 705 -1.72 24.35 -2.48
N LYS A 706 -0.72 23.94 -1.70
CA LYS A 706 -0.77 24.03 -0.23
C LYS A 706 -0.73 25.47 0.27
N HIS A 707 0.05 26.35 -0.37
CA HIS A 707 0.14 27.76 0.00
C HIS A 707 -1.18 28.51 -0.25
N HIS A 708 -1.84 28.23 -1.37
CA HIS A 708 -3.14 28.81 -1.75
C HIS A 708 -4.31 27.86 -1.48
N ARG A 709 -4.26 27.06 -0.40
CA ARG A 709 -5.22 25.97 -0.15
C ARG A 709 -6.69 26.39 -0.19
N ASP A 710 -7.06 27.52 0.41
CA ASP A 710 -8.48 27.91 0.44
C ASP A 710 -9.00 28.26 -0.97
N LEU A 711 -8.10 28.66 -1.88
CA LEU A 711 -8.45 28.97 -3.26
C LEU A 711 -8.35 27.74 -4.18
N LEU A 712 -7.22 27.04 -4.16
CA LEU A 712 -6.95 25.94 -5.10
C LEU A 712 -7.54 24.60 -4.65
N ILE A 713 -7.67 24.35 -3.34
CA ILE A 713 -8.28 23.13 -2.80
C ILE A 713 -9.78 23.31 -2.53
N HIS A 714 -10.20 24.50 -2.07
CA HIS A 714 -11.58 24.76 -1.63
C HIS A 714 -12.38 25.77 -2.48
N GLY A 715 -11.76 26.47 -3.44
CA GLY A 715 -12.44 27.53 -4.19
C GLY A 715 -13.51 27.01 -5.15
N ALA A 716 -14.54 27.81 -5.43
CA ALA A 716 -15.58 27.48 -6.40
C ALA A 716 -15.02 27.46 -7.83
N PHE A 717 -15.46 26.51 -8.66
CA PHE A 717 -14.98 26.31 -10.03
C PHE A 717 -15.92 26.92 -11.06
N ALA A 718 -15.36 27.61 -12.06
CA ALA A 718 -16.09 28.01 -13.27
C ALA A 718 -15.25 27.80 -14.52
N VAL A 719 -15.79 27.07 -15.50
CA VAL A 719 -15.19 26.92 -16.83
C VAL A 719 -15.51 28.14 -17.69
N HIS A 720 -14.56 28.54 -18.54
CA HIS A 720 -14.70 29.60 -19.54
C HIS A 720 -14.47 29.01 -20.93
N ASP A 721 -15.28 29.41 -21.91
CA ASP A 721 -15.17 28.95 -23.30
C ASP A 721 -15.23 27.40 -23.41
N ASP A 722 -16.36 26.84 -22.96
CA ASP A 722 -16.63 25.40 -22.87
C ASP A 722 -16.53 24.69 -24.23
N ALA A 723 -17.02 25.32 -25.31
CA ALA A 723 -17.03 24.77 -26.66
C ALA A 723 -15.67 24.76 -27.37
N ASN A 724 -14.66 25.50 -26.88
CA ASN A 724 -13.37 25.59 -27.57
C ASN A 724 -12.61 24.26 -27.57
N ALA A 725 -12.22 23.79 -28.75
CA ALA A 725 -11.59 22.49 -28.93
C ALA A 725 -10.07 22.46 -28.68
N HIS A 726 -9.46 23.60 -28.33
CA HIS A 726 -8.00 23.76 -28.31
C HIS A 726 -7.47 24.20 -26.95
N THR A 727 -8.14 25.14 -26.28
CA THR A 727 -7.68 25.67 -24.99
C THR A 727 -8.70 25.40 -23.90
N PHE A 728 -8.23 25.13 -22.68
CA PHE A 728 -9.09 24.97 -21.50
C PHE A 728 -8.79 26.08 -20.50
N VAL A 729 -9.77 26.95 -20.28
CA VAL A 729 -9.71 28.05 -19.33
C VAL A 729 -10.74 27.83 -18.23
N PHE A 730 -10.32 27.94 -16.97
CA PHE A 730 -11.23 27.93 -15.82
C PHE A 730 -10.74 28.86 -14.72
N SER A 731 -11.62 29.22 -13.80
CA SER A 731 -11.29 30.03 -12.63
C SER A 731 -11.65 29.32 -11.33
N LYS A 732 -10.88 29.63 -10.29
CA LYS A 732 -11.16 29.30 -8.89
C LYS A 732 -11.44 30.59 -8.13
N THR A 733 -12.48 30.62 -7.31
CA THR A 733 -12.83 31.80 -6.49
C THR A 733 -13.03 31.42 -5.04
N HIS A 734 -12.53 32.24 -4.11
CA HIS A 734 -12.75 32.09 -2.68
C HIS A 734 -12.68 33.44 -1.97
N GLY A 735 -13.84 33.98 -1.58
CA GLY A 735 -13.96 35.38 -1.14
C GLY A 735 -13.58 36.32 -2.27
N ASP A 736 -12.73 37.30 -1.98
CA ASP A 736 -12.26 38.29 -2.97
C ASP A 736 -11.04 37.82 -3.79
N ARG A 737 -10.59 36.58 -3.60
CA ARG A 737 -9.43 36.02 -4.34
C ARG A 737 -9.90 35.21 -5.54
N THR A 738 -9.22 35.40 -6.67
CA THR A 738 -9.46 34.66 -7.90
C THR A 738 -8.16 34.08 -8.46
N ALA A 739 -8.20 32.83 -8.87
CA ALA A 739 -7.19 32.23 -9.75
C ALA A 739 -7.81 31.96 -11.11
N VAL A 740 -7.04 32.12 -12.18
CA VAL A 740 -7.43 31.70 -13.54
C VAL A 740 -6.37 30.75 -14.06
N VAL A 741 -6.78 29.63 -14.63
CA VAL A 741 -5.89 28.66 -15.27
C VAL A 741 -6.24 28.62 -16.74
N ALA A 742 -5.22 28.68 -17.59
CA ALA A 742 -5.35 28.62 -19.04
C ALA A 742 -4.37 27.58 -19.59
N LEU A 743 -4.88 26.60 -20.33
CA LEU A 743 -4.15 25.42 -20.80
C LEU A 743 -4.33 25.28 -22.31
N ASN A 744 -3.27 24.99 -23.05
CA ASN A 744 -3.33 24.69 -24.48
C ASN A 744 -3.15 23.18 -24.71
N PHE A 745 -4.18 22.48 -25.17
CA PHE A 745 -4.13 21.03 -25.43
C PHE A 745 -3.71 20.71 -26.87
N THR A 746 -2.94 21.59 -27.51
CA THR A 746 -2.50 21.41 -28.90
C THR A 746 -1.00 21.61 -29.07
N ALA A 747 -0.47 21.11 -30.18
CA ALA A 747 0.93 21.30 -30.58
C ALA A 747 1.18 22.62 -31.34
N GLU A 748 0.24 23.57 -31.28
CA GLU A 748 0.29 24.86 -32.00
C GLU A 748 0.10 26.03 -31.04
N ASP A 749 0.58 27.21 -31.42
CA ASP A 749 0.29 28.45 -30.70
C ASP A 749 -1.23 28.75 -30.74
N ARG A 750 -1.83 29.00 -29.58
CA ARG A 750 -3.27 29.28 -29.46
C ARG A 750 -3.54 30.60 -28.75
N PRO A 751 -4.35 31.52 -29.34
CA PRO A 751 -4.79 32.70 -28.63
C PRO A 751 -5.71 32.29 -27.47
N VAL A 752 -5.65 33.04 -26.37
CA VAL A 752 -6.49 32.79 -25.20
C VAL A 752 -7.10 34.08 -24.67
N THR A 753 -8.38 34.02 -24.33
CA THR A 753 -9.10 35.10 -23.65
C THR A 753 -9.30 34.70 -22.19
N LEU A 754 -8.83 35.54 -21.26
CA LEU A 754 -9.06 35.35 -19.84
C LEU A 754 -10.31 36.11 -19.40
N PRO A 755 -11.04 35.64 -18.36
CA PRO A 755 -12.13 36.42 -17.77
C PRO A 755 -11.64 37.76 -17.23
N ALA A 756 -12.51 38.77 -17.26
CA ALA A 756 -12.20 40.16 -16.90
C ALA A 756 -12.06 40.35 -15.38
N VAL A 757 -10.95 39.88 -14.80
CA VAL A 757 -10.62 40.03 -13.38
C VAL A 757 -9.46 41.01 -13.24
N LYS A 758 -9.68 42.08 -12.47
CA LYS A 758 -8.66 43.13 -12.25
C LYS A 758 -7.51 42.58 -11.40
N GLY A 759 -6.27 42.83 -11.84
CA GLY A 759 -5.07 42.50 -11.07
C GLY A 759 -4.45 41.15 -11.39
N LEU A 760 -5.05 40.34 -12.27
CA LEU A 760 -4.49 39.04 -12.65
C LEU A 760 -3.07 39.14 -13.22
N ARG A 761 -2.14 38.38 -12.62
CA ARG A 761 -0.77 38.20 -13.09
C ARG A 761 -0.42 36.72 -13.15
N ALA A 762 0.36 36.31 -14.15
CA ALA A 762 0.89 34.95 -14.22
C ALA A 762 1.78 34.67 -13.00
N GLU A 763 1.45 33.62 -12.24
CA GLU A 763 2.21 33.18 -11.07
C GLU A 763 3.11 31.99 -11.42
N VAL A 764 2.56 30.97 -12.08
CA VAL A 764 3.29 29.77 -12.48
C VAL A 764 2.84 29.29 -13.85
N GLY A 765 3.72 28.60 -14.55
CA GLY A 765 3.40 27.88 -15.77
C GLY A 765 4.50 26.89 -16.09
N ASN A 766 4.27 26.05 -17.09
CA ASN A 766 5.17 24.94 -17.45
C ASN A 766 6.32 25.33 -18.40
N TYR A 767 6.45 26.62 -18.70
CA TYR A 767 7.59 27.25 -19.37
C TYR A 767 8.23 28.29 -18.44
N ASP A 768 9.54 28.50 -18.56
CA ASP A 768 10.31 29.30 -17.58
C ASP A 768 10.07 30.81 -17.66
N ASP A 769 9.63 31.31 -18.82
CA ASP A 769 9.46 32.73 -19.13
C ASP A 769 8.02 33.24 -18.99
N VAL A 770 7.10 32.46 -18.41
CA VAL A 770 5.65 32.77 -18.38
C VAL A 770 5.33 34.12 -17.74
N ARG A 771 6.06 34.53 -16.69
CA ARG A 771 5.85 35.83 -16.02
C ARG A 771 6.27 36.99 -16.92
N ALA A 772 7.46 36.90 -17.51
CA ALA A 772 7.98 37.91 -18.42
C ALA A 772 7.10 38.04 -19.68
N ARG A 773 6.59 36.93 -20.20
CA ARG A 773 5.66 36.94 -21.34
C ARG A 773 4.32 37.57 -21.00
N ASP A 774 3.72 37.25 -19.84
CA ASP A 774 2.46 37.89 -19.44
C ASP A 774 2.62 39.41 -19.27
N GLU A 775 3.73 39.87 -18.70
CA GLU A 775 4.03 41.31 -18.61
C GLU A 775 4.14 41.97 -19.99
N ALA A 776 4.78 41.31 -20.95
CA ALA A 776 4.88 41.79 -22.33
C ALA A 776 3.51 41.80 -23.04
N ASP A 777 2.71 40.76 -22.87
CA ASP A 777 1.36 40.64 -23.45
C ASP A 777 0.45 41.78 -22.93
N VAL A 778 0.44 42.01 -21.61
CA VAL A 778 -0.36 43.07 -20.96
C VAL A 778 0.16 44.47 -21.30
N GLY A 779 1.47 44.68 -21.30
CA GLY A 779 2.10 45.97 -21.59
C GLY A 779 2.01 46.41 -23.06
N GLY A 780 1.95 45.44 -23.98
CA GLY A 780 1.86 45.68 -25.42
C GLY A 780 0.45 45.85 -25.97
N GLY A 781 -0.60 45.65 -25.16
CA GLY A 781 -2.00 45.63 -25.62
C GLY A 781 -2.31 44.48 -26.58
N GLY A 782 -1.47 43.44 -26.61
CA GLY A 782 -1.59 42.29 -27.50
C GLY A 782 -2.55 41.23 -26.94
N ALA A 783 -3.02 40.34 -27.81
CA ALA A 783 -3.75 39.14 -27.38
C ALA A 783 -2.77 38.17 -26.71
N ARG A 784 -3.17 37.57 -25.58
CA ARG A 784 -2.39 36.51 -24.94
C ARG A 784 -2.36 35.28 -25.83
N VAL A 785 -1.19 34.70 -26.04
CA VAL A 785 -0.98 33.47 -26.81
C VAL A 785 -0.28 32.43 -25.95
N LEU A 786 -0.84 31.22 -25.91
CA LEU A 786 -0.24 30.04 -25.28
C LEU A 786 0.52 29.25 -26.35
N ARG A 787 1.77 28.89 -26.06
CA ARG A 787 2.61 27.98 -26.85
C ARG A 787 2.04 26.55 -26.84
N PRO A 788 2.54 25.66 -27.72
CA PRO A 788 2.23 24.24 -27.68
C PRO A 788 2.28 23.68 -26.26
N TRP A 789 1.20 23.04 -25.82
CA TRP A 789 1.11 22.45 -24.47
C TRP A 789 1.35 23.41 -23.30
N GLU A 790 1.31 24.73 -23.51
CA GLU A 790 1.55 25.70 -22.43
C GLU A 790 0.34 25.80 -21.49
N GLY A 791 0.64 25.73 -20.20
CA GLY A 791 -0.28 26.00 -19.11
C GLY A 791 0.21 27.17 -18.26
N ARG A 792 -0.70 28.09 -17.94
CA ARG A 792 -0.44 29.24 -17.07
C ARG A 792 -1.51 29.33 -15.98
N LEU A 793 -1.09 29.57 -14.75
CA LEU A 793 -1.96 29.94 -13.63
C LEU A 793 -1.69 31.39 -13.27
N TYR A 794 -2.78 32.15 -13.19
CA TYR A 794 -2.82 33.56 -12.87
C TYR A 794 -3.47 33.74 -11.50
N LEU A 795 -2.96 34.67 -10.69
CA LEU A 795 -3.53 35.07 -9.40
C LEU A 795 -3.89 36.55 -9.40
N GLN A 796 -4.98 36.88 -8.69
CA GLN A 796 -5.44 38.25 -8.43
C GLN A 796 -4.72 38.88 -7.26
#